data_AF-A0A9P5AAE4-F1
#
_entry.id   AF-A0A9P5AAE4-F1
#
_cell.length_a   1.000
_cell.length_b   1.000
_cell.length_c   1.000
_cell.angle_alpha   90.00
_cell.angle_beta   90.00
_cell.angle_gamma   90.00
#
_symmetry.space_group_name_H-M   'P 1'
#
loop_
_entity.id
_entity.type
_entity.pdbx_description
1 polymer ?
#
loop_
_entity_poly.entity_id
_entity_poly.type
_entity_poly.pdbx_seq_one_letter_code
_entity_poly.pdbx_strand_id
1 'polypeptide(L)'
;MSSDPDPVKLVVLPFLQHWDVPSKQLSLRILVIPRDSFIVPYVPNDLASPKFFPNAELKFKIRILSGLRDGLPTPESGTTAQDVTFMPDPSYASVFRALVGTFGDKITTSPRRARDKTDNQAKFVRKHLPASYRRAAGYTPDGGSMFTTDNTYSCAMKQVRPKPYATFKPREFAPSWGELIASILRIPDFASAAGFVRTCKVAVSAEALVDGAYVWLELDPQTAAIIGVSDAAPVKTFAARILPTANSTDLFTPILFPVLKPADLPSIPGGSYDDIFRETEDYADGWAKAVHCAQPQSAAFVSEQPGVCRPTKDLGIRLGWDDEQVTIWADRQIDPSKAAYDNFPLGIHGYRVDVHDVSSSKWFSLATVKGDFGIGDAAFGHITSELGVEVHPATPMDVVEDRSYWMPMYFTNWAQISLVGMDETSMKLLGRYKPPPGVIPPKFPQLGVIDPALQLRYGRKYQFRVRLMDHTGGGPTLESPTGTIGPSPIARITFRRWIKPLAPQFIGAMPVLGDKPGSETPIDFIEVKRPLMFYPGVMFAGYNYNGKDAVSELLSMADAIAANPPSSPVTEPGLPDPDADMVEITVLVQTLTQDPLATDGPFMELYTTTRAMPVDLKAQAKIPLNWIDCADIWNPTEPWTSSTTYLLLPRARTVRLRIRVLCREEPQPGDPYFGAEDVRRGPQLVIPLRKNAATEPELFAKNPLSHTINGFFLQPALDATSQLAAALGLQSNDTSLRAPPGKRVVFACGSSVMHVLGPDKASLTFASQASLSLQWVIVIRLTIERDWSWDGLPVDGISVKGDKGMVVFAPNHNVNEDALSGPAPERSTTDIVIVDVVDPKPPPGVKPTEIPISYKIETKFLGATTTASGPSMELLVNLPVTTPPTQIPQLASAGLAMSPYIHDEGYSSTLPRKRMLWLEFASPLEDPQDRYFCRVLKYAPDPLLLENQDATTSTIESPEAPIPLDPEPVRRIVPEQTLDTAGLGAMQPLIPTSSPLHWGLPLPPGLTPDSLDLLGFWT
;
A
#
# COMPACT_ATOMS: atom_id res chain seq x y z
N MET A 1 -5.84 56.43 -21.76
CA MET A 1 -5.06 55.20 -22.06
C MET A 1 -4.30 55.46 -23.35
N SER A 2 -3.01 55.76 -23.26
CA SER A 2 -2.19 56.18 -24.41
C SER A 2 -1.91 55.00 -25.34
N SER A 3 -2.67 54.92 -26.42
CA SER A 3 -2.41 54.09 -27.58
C SER A 3 -1.31 54.75 -28.41
N ASP A 4 -0.05 54.65 -27.98
CA ASP A 4 1.06 55.02 -28.85
C ASP A 4 1.44 53.81 -29.72
N PRO A 5 1.21 53.86 -31.04
CA PRO A 5 1.66 52.81 -31.95
C PRO A 5 3.18 52.65 -31.85
N ASP A 6 3.67 51.42 -32.05
CA ASP A 6 5.11 51.15 -32.13
C ASP A 6 5.68 51.89 -33.35
N PRO A 7 6.62 52.83 -33.21
CA PRO A 7 7.11 53.63 -34.34
C PRO A 7 8.00 52.82 -35.29
N VAL A 8 8.12 51.50 -35.18
CA VAL A 8 8.98 50.69 -36.07
C VAL A 8 8.14 50.21 -37.25
N LYS A 9 8.66 50.32 -38.47
CA LYS A 9 7.98 49.85 -39.70
C LYS A 9 8.26 48.39 -40.00
N LEU A 10 9.53 48.02 -39.94
CA LEU A 10 10.06 46.71 -40.33
C LEU A 10 11.18 46.31 -39.38
N VAL A 11 11.23 45.03 -39.02
CA VAL A 11 12.34 44.44 -38.26
C VAL A 11 13.03 43.41 -39.15
N VAL A 12 14.35 43.49 -39.27
CA VAL A 12 15.17 42.58 -40.09
C VAL A 12 16.22 41.90 -39.21
N LEU A 13 16.17 40.57 -39.16
CA LEU A 13 17.01 39.73 -38.31
C LEU A 13 17.71 38.67 -39.17
N PRO A 14 19.04 38.74 -39.33
CA PRO A 14 19.82 37.69 -40.00
C PRO A 14 20.15 36.53 -39.05
N PHE A 15 19.94 35.31 -39.50
CA PHE A 15 20.31 34.08 -38.82
C PHE A 15 21.33 33.31 -39.65
N LEU A 16 22.47 33.00 -39.04
CA LEU A 16 23.53 32.19 -39.63
C LEU A 16 23.07 30.74 -39.69
N GLN A 17 23.47 30.00 -40.73
CA GLN A 17 23.16 28.57 -40.86
C GLN A 17 24.42 27.74 -41.10
N HIS A 18 25.21 28.11 -42.11
CA HIS A 18 26.38 27.33 -42.50
C HIS A 18 27.38 28.19 -43.27
N TRP A 19 28.66 28.00 -42.99
CA TRP A 19 29.77 28.56 -43.77
C TRP A 19 30.46 27.43 -44.53
N ASP A 20 30.55 27.57 -45.86
CA ASP A 20 31.23 26.61 -46.71
C ASP A 20 32.49 27.21 -47.35
N VAL A 21 33.66 26.75 -46.91
CA VAL A 21 34.96 27.28 -47.34
C VAL A 21 35.26 27.02 -48.83
N PRO A 22 35.08 25.80 -49.39
CA PRO A 22 35.33 25.55 -50.80
C PRO A 22 34.50 26.41 -51.75
N SER A 23 33.21 26.62 -51.46
CA SER A 23 32.34 27.46 -52.30
C SER A 23 32.39 28.95 -51.94
N LYS A 24 33.03 29.33 -50.82
CA LYS A 24 33.06 30.70 -50.28
C LYS A 24 31.65 31.27 -50.07
N GLN A 25 30.70 30.44 -49.65
CA GLN A 25 29.31 30.80 -49.46
C GLN A 25 28.91 30.74 -47.98
N LEU A 26 28.37 31.85 -47.49
CA LEU A 26 27.70 31.95 -46.19
C LEU A 26 26.18 31.80 -46.40
N SER A 27 25.59 30.77 -45.82
CA SER A 27 24.14 30.55 -45.88
C SER A 27 23.43 31.28 -44.75
N LEU A 28 22.44 32.11 -45.11
CA LEU A 28 21.65 32.92 -44.18
C LEU A 28 20.15 32.63 -44.33
N ARG A 29 19.45 32.65 -43.20
CA ARG A 29 17.99 32.82 -43.14
C ARG A 29 17.70 34.19 -42.57
N ILE A 30 16.86 34.95 -43.25
CA ILE A 30 16.55 36.33 -42.89
C ILE A 30 15.08 36.37 -42.49
N LEU A 31 14.83 36.82 -41.28
CA LEU A 31 13.50 37.06 -40.76
C LEU A 31 13.14 38.54 -40.95
N VAL A 32 12.09 38.79 -41.72
CA VAL A 32 11.57 40.11 -42.04
C VAL A 32 10.19 40.24 -41.44
N ILE A 33 10.04 41.05 -40.38
CA ILE A 33 8.78 41.22 -39.64
C ILE A 33 8.20 42.62 -39.89
N PRO A 34 7.06 42.76 -40.58
CA PRO A 34 6.29 43.99 -40.63
C PRO A 34 5.66 44.25 -39.25
N ARG A 35 5.75 45.50 -38.77
CA ARG A 35 5.23 45.90 -37.45
C ARG A 35 3.90 46.66 -37.53
N ASP A 36 3.57 47.17 -38.72
CA ASP A 36 2.25 47.70 -39.04
C ASP A 36 1.25 46.58 -39.38
N SER A 37 -0.02 46.96 -39.58
CA SER A 37 -1.06 46.08 -40.09
C SER A 37 -0.63 45.38 -41.39
N PHE A 38 -0.19 44.13 -41.29
CA PHE A 38 0.45 43.43 -42.40
C PHE A 38 -0.55 42.64 -43.26
N ILE A 39 -1.75 42.30 -42.74
CA ILE A 39 -2.81 41.67 -43.55
C ILE A 39 -3.86 42.68 -44.07
N VAL A 40 -3.98 43.90 -43.50
CA VAL A 40 -4.70 45.00 -44.20
C VAL A 40 -3.73 45.72 -45.11
N PRO A 41 -4.00 45.83 -46.43
CA PRO A 41 -3.07 46.48 -47.35
C PRO A 41 -2.82 47.94 -46.97
N TYR A 42 -1.56 48.38 -47.12
CA TYR A 42 -1.13 49.76 -46.83
C TYR A 42 -1.88 50.81 -47.67
N VAL A 43 -2.36 50.41 -48.85
CA VAL A 43 -3.36 51.14 -49.62
C VAL A 43 -4.71 50.53 -49.27
N PRO A 44 -5.69 51.31 -48.76
CA PRO A 44 -6.97 50.76 -48.33
C PRO A 44 -7.59 49.84 -49.39
N ASN A 45 -7.79 48.58 -49.04
CA ASN A 45 -8.44 47.52 -49.83
C ASN A 45 -7.77 47.14 -51.17
N ASP A 46 -6.49 47.47 -51.40
CA ASP A 46 -5.76 47.00 -52.59
C ASP A 46 -4.72 45.90 -52.26
N LEU A 47 -5.17 44.65 -52.31
CA LEU A 47 -4.32 43.46 -52.12
C LEU A 47 -3.34 43.21 -53.28
N ALA A 48 -3.42 43.95 -54.39
CA ALA A 48 -2.48 43.88 -55.51
C ALA A 48 -1.40 44.98 -55.43
N SER A 49 -1.50 45.90 -54.46
CA SER A 49 -0.57 47.01 -54.30
C SER A 49 0.87 46.48 -54.12
N PRO A 50 1.88 47.05 -54.81
CA PRO A 50 3.29 46.73 -54.57
C PRO A 50 3.79 47.21 -53.20
N LYS A 51 3.00 48.03 -52.49
CA LYS A 51 3.29 48.45 -51.12
C LYS A 51 2.90 47.39 -50.09
N PHE A 52 1.99 46.47 -50.45
CA PHE A 52 1.54 45.38 -49.58
C PHE A 52 2.68 44.39 -49.34
N PHE A 53 2.93 44.01 -48.09
CA PHE A 53 4.07 43.17 -47.69
C PHE A 53 4.28 41.93 -48.58
N PRO A 54 3.29 41.08 -48.86
CA PRO A 54 3.50 39.89 -49.71
C PRO A 54 3.81 40.21 -51.17
N ASN A 55 3.54 41.43 -51.65
CA ASN A 55 3.81 41.88 -53.03
C ASN A 55 5.05 42.79 -53.12
N ALA A 56 5.68 43.14 -51.99
CA ALA A 56 6.78 44.08 -51.95
C ALA A 56 8.08 43.42 -52.43
N GLU A 57 8.75 44.04 -53.40
CA GLU A 57 10.10 43.67 -53.83
C GLU A 57 11.11 44.26 -52.84
N LEU A 58 11.73 43.39 -52.03
CA LEU A 58 12.64 43.81 -50.97
C LEU A 58 14.09 43.73 -51.45
N LYS A 59 14.74 44.89 -51.60
CA LYS A 59 16.17 45.00 -51.93
C LYS A 59 16.99 45.34 -50.70
N PHE A 60 18.04 44.56 -50.46
CA PHE A 60 18.96 44.77 -49.34
C PHE A 60 20.40 44.78 -49.81
N LYS A 61 21.23 45.58 -49.14
CA LYS A 61 22.69 45.48 -49.18
C LYS A 61 23.15 44.65 -48.01
N ILE A 62 23.81 43.52 -48.27
CA ILE A 62 24.37 42.68 -47.21
C ILE A 62 25.74 43.24 -46.85
N ARG A 63 25.88 43.68 -45.60
CA ARG A 63 27.09 44.30 -45.06
C ARG A 63 27.86 43.30 -44.21
N ILE A 64 29.18 43.31 -44.34
CA ILE A 64 30.10 42.52 -43.52
C ILE A 64 31.15 43.45 -42.91
N LEU A 65 31.26 43.39 -41.59
CA LEU A 65 32.34 44.00 -40.83
C LEU A 65 33.28 42.88 -40.39
N SER A 66 34.45 42.80 -41.04
CA SER A 66 35.50 41.83 -40.70
C SER A 66 36.23 42.25 -39.43
N GLY A 67 36.51 41.27 -38.56
CA GLY A 67 37.12 41.49 -37.25
C GLY A 67 36.10 41.81 -36.17
N LEU A 68 36.28 41.24 -34.98
CA LEU A 68 35.41 41.47 -33.81
C LEU A 68 35.91 42.60 -32.89
N ARG A 69 37.05 43.23 -33.20
CA ARG A 69 37.74 44.20 -32.32
C ARG A 69 37.33 45.65 -32.54
N ASP A 70 36.70 45.96 -33.68
CA ASP A 70 36.42 47.34 -34.12
C ASP A 70 35.09 47.90 -33.57
N GLY A 71 34.49 47.23 -32.59
CA GLY A 71 33.24 47.63 -31.94
C GLY A 71 31.99 46.99 -32.54
N LEU A 72 30.82 47.37 -32.02
CA LEU A 72 29.53 46.93 -32.56
C LEU A 72 29.26 47.55 -33.94
N PRO A 73 28.55 46.84 -34.84
CA PRO A 73 28.24 47.36 -36.16
C PRO A 73 27.35 48.60 -36.08
N THR A 74 27.73 49.66 -36.78
CA THR A 74 26.93 50.88 -36.94
C THR A 74 26.34 50.94 -38.36
N PRO A 75 25.28 51.72 -38.61
CA PRO A 75 24.78 51.94 -39.96
C PRO A 75 25.91 52.39 -40.89
N GLU A 76 25.96 51.84 -42.11
CA GLU A 76 26.97 52.12 -43.13
C GLU A 76 28.41 51.73 -42.75
N SER A 77 28.63 51.01 -41.64
CA SER A 77 29.94 50.41 -41.32
C SER A 77 30.22 49.17 -42.19
N GLY A 78 31.47 48.69 -42.21
CA GLY A 78 31.87 47.50 -42.97
C GLY A 78 31.86 47.67 -44.50
N THR A 79 31.92 46.55 -45.21
CA THR A 79 31.90 46.49 -46.69
C THR A 79 30.61 45.85 -47.18
N THR A 80 30.12 46.26 -48.36
CA THR A 80 28.99 45.55 -49.01
C THR A 80 29.52 44.27 -49.64
N ALA A 81 29.10 43.12 -49.13
CA ALA A 81 29.46 41.82 -49.68
C ALA A 81 28.63 41.48 -50.92
N GLN A 82 27.33 41.79 -50.89
CA GLN A 82 26.40 41.47 -51.98
C GLN A 82 25.12 42.31 -51.87
N ASP A 83 24.60 42.75 -53.02
CA ASP A 83 23.24 43.28 -53.12
C ASP A 83 22.27 42.13 -53.44
N VAL A 84 21.17 42.02 -52.69
CA VAL A 84 20.18 40.96 -52.83
C VAL A 84 18.78 41.54 -53.05
N THR A 85 18.06 40.96 -54.01
CA THR A 85 16.67 41.30 -54.30
C THR A 85 15.79 40.08 -54.01
N PHE A 86 14.86 40.21 -53.07
CA PHE A 86 13.85 39.19 -52.79
C PHE A 86 12.56 39.51 -53.55
N MET A 87 12.29 38.70 -54.57
CA MET A 87 11.06 38.80 -55.37
C MET A 87 9.86 38.23 -54.60
N PRO A 88 8.65 38.82 -54.77
CA PRO A 88 7.40 38.22 -54.29
C PRO A 88 7.15 36.83 -54.88
N ASP A 89 6.80 35.86 -54.04
CA ASP A 89 6.36 34.53 -54.46
C ASP A 89 4.82 34.45 -54.42
N PRO A 90 4.18 33.76 -55.39
CA PRO A 90 2.72 33.58 -55.38
C PRO A 90 2.14 32.98 -54.09
N SER A 91 2.91 32.17 -53.35
CA SER A 91 2.53 31.58 -52.07
C SER A 91 2.30 32.63 -50.97
N TYR A 92 3.04 33.75 -51.00
CA TYR A 92 2.87 34.81 -50.00
C TYR A 92 1.45 35.39 -50.14
N ALA A 93 1.07 35.75 -51.37
CA ALA A 93 -0.25 36.31 -51.62
C ALA A 93 -1.40 35.32 -51.32
N SER A 94 -1.20 34.00 -51.54
CA SER A 94 -2.24 33.01 -51.21
C SER A 94 -2.45 32.85 -49.71
N VAL A 95 -1.36 32.76 -48.93
CA VAL A 95 -1.40 32.71 -47.47
C VAL A 95 -2.08 33.95 -46.90
N PHE A 96 -1.68 35.13 -47.38
CA PHE A 96 -2.25 36.39 -46.91
C PHE A 96 -3.73 36.53 -47.25
N ARG A 97 -4.18 36.12 -48.44
CA ARG A 97 -5.62 36.10 -48.77
C ARG A 97 -6.41 35.21 -47.81
N ALA A 98 -5.89 34.04 -47.44
CA ALA A 98 -6.53 33.15 -46.48
C ALA A 98 -6.60 33.77 -45.06
N LEU A 99 -5.52 34.42 -44.63
CA LEU A 99 -5.48 35.14 -43.35
C LEU A 99 -6.45 36.33 -43.33
N VAL A 100 -6.49 37.14 -44.40
CA VAL A 100 -7.43 38.27 -44.54
C VAL A 100 -8.87 37.78 -44.50
N GLY A 101 -9.21 36.73 -45.26
CA GLY A 101 -10.57 36.18 -45.27
C GLY A 101 -11.02 35.64 -43.92
N THR A 102 -10.08 35.20 -43.06
CA THR A 102 -10.39 34.61 -41.75
C THR A 102 -10.41 35.65 -40.62
N PHE A 103 -9.43 36.56 -40.61
CA PHE A 103 -9.15 37.45 -39.48
C PHE A 103 -9.30 38.94 -39.78
N GLY A 104 -9.50 39.35 -41.04
CA GLY A 104 -9.52 40.76 -41.44
C GLY A 104 -10.46 41.64 -40.60
N ASP A 105 -11.66 41.14 -40.30
CA ASP A 105 -12.68 41.86 -39.52
C ASP A 105 -12.60 41.59 -38.00
N LYS A 106 -11.72 40.68 -37.57
CA LYS A 106 -11.62 40.19 -36.17
C LYS A 106 -10.34 40.63 -35.46
N ILE A 107 -9.36 41.12 -36.21
CA ILE A 107 -8.04 41.44 -35.68
C ILE A 107 -8.08 42.68 -34.79
N THR A 108 -7.47 42.58 -33.62
CA THR A 108 -7.33 43.75 -32.73
C THR A 108 -6.20 44.64 -33.25
N THR A 109 -6.53 45.84 -33.71
CA THR A 109 -5.57 46.79 -34.33
C THR A 109 -4.71 47.55 -33.31
N SER A 110 -5.01 47.45 -32.02
CA SER A 110 -4.25 48.05 -30.92
C SER A 110 -3.48 46.96 -30.16
N PRO A 111 -2.26 46.60 -30.57
CA PRO A 111 -1.47 45.64 -29.82
C PRO A 111 -1.17 46.22 -28.43
N ARG A 112 -1.50 45.47 -27.37
CA ARG A 112 -0.97 45.78 -26.03
C ARG A 112 0.52 45.45 -26.05
N ARG A 113 1.38 46.38 -25.61
CA ARG A 113 2.80 46.07 -25.37
C ARG A 113 2.89 44.95 -24.34
N ALA A 114 3.81 44.01 -24.56
CA ALA A 114 4.03 42.87 -23.66
C ALA A 114 4.43 43.30 -22.24
N ARG A 115 5.16 44.42 -22.13
CA ARG A 115 5.46 45.10 -20.86
C ARG A 115 4.77 46.45 -20.86
N ASP A 116 3.86 46.66 -19.92
CA ASP A 116 3.31 47.98 -19.66
C ASP A 116 4.43 48.82 -19.04
N LYS A 117 4.83 49.91 -19.70
CA LYS A 117 5.87 50.82 -19.18
C LYS A 117 5.47 51.47 -17.85
N THR A 118 4.18 51.41 -17.49
CA THR A 118 3.66 51.90 -16.21
C THR A 118 3.66 50.82 -15.11
N ASP A 119 3.88 49.54 -15.46
CA ASP A 119 4.00 48.42 -14.52
C ASP A 119 5.42 48.37 -13.97
N ASN A 120 5.63 49.08 -12.86
CA ASN A 120 6.91 49.13 -12.13
C ASN A 120 7.10 47.92 -11.18
N GLN A 121 6.23 46.91 -11.20
CA GLN A 121 6.40 45.74 -10.34
C GLN A 121 7.43 44.79 -10.96
N ALA A 122 8.50 44.51 -10.22
CA ALA A 122 9.47 43.49 -10.60
C ALA A 122 8.77 42.13 -10.73
N LYS A 123 9.00 41.46 -11.86
CA LYS A 123 8.55 40.09 -12.11
C LYS A 123 9.79 39.21 -12.11
N PHE A 124 9.69 38.04 -11.48
CA PHE A 124 10.78 37.09 -11.39
C PHE A 124 10.37 35.75 -11.98
N VAL A 125 11.26 35.14 -12.74
CA VAL A 125 11.16 33.76 -13.16
C VAL A 125 12.04 32.90 -12.25
N ARG A 126 11.41 31.90 -11.62
CA ARG A 126 12.06 30.95 -10.73
C ARG A 126 12.11 29.56 -11.35
N LYS A 127 13.13 28.79 -10.98
CA LYS A 127 13.32 27.43 -11.44
C LYS A 127 13.88 26.56 -10.33
N HIS A 128 13.26 25.41 -10.17
CA HIS A 128 13.83 24.34 -9.38
C HIS A 128 14.89 23.58 -10.18
N LEU A 129 16.11 23.47 -9.66
CA LEU A 129 17.22 22.76 -10.30
C LEU A 129 17.25 21.30 -9.82
N PRO A 130 16.78 20.33 -10.62
CA PRO A 130 16.71 18.94 -10.19
C PRO A 130 18.10 18.32 -10.04
N ALA A 131 18.23 17.28 -9.21
CA ALA A 131 19.47 16.55 -8.97
C ALA A 131 20.10 15.95 -10.24
N SER A 132 19.29 15.64 -11.26
CA SER A 132 19.80 15.27 -12.59
C SER A 132 20.54 16.43 -13.26
N TYR A 133 20.03 17.67 -13.16
CA TYR A 133 20.67 18.85 -13.73
C TYR A 133 21.92 19.21 -12.93
N ARG A 134 21.82 19.27 -11.60
CA ARG A 134 22.96 19.61 -10.73
C ARG A 134 24.17 18.72 -10.96
N ARG A 135 23.94 17.42 -11.21
CA ARG A 135 25.01 16.47 -11.60
C ARG A 135 25.55 16.70 -13.01
N ALA A 136 24.70 17.05 -13.96
CA ALA A 136 25.08 17.29 -15.35
C ALA A 136 25.86 18.60 -15.53
N ALA A 137 25.44 19.67 -14.86
CA ALA A 137 26.06 20.99 -14.93
C ALA A 137 27.22 21.18 -13.95
N GLY A 138 27.35 20.32 -12.93
CA GLY A 138 28.32 20.53 -11.83
C GLY A 138 27.92 21.69 -10.91
N TYR A 139 26.62 21.92 -10.73
CA TYR A 139 26.08 23.08 -10.03
C TYR A 139 26.53 23.16 -8.57
N THR A 140 27.08 24.31 -8.20
CA THR A 140 27.38 24.70 -6.82
C THR A 140 26.36 25.73 -6.36
N PRO A 141 25.70 25.58 -5.19
CA PRO A 141 24.72 26.54 -4.71
C PRO A 141 25.36 27.90 -4.44
N ASP A 142 25.19 28.84 -5.37
CA ASP A 142 25.69 30.22 -5.29
C ASP A 142 24.53 31.23 -5.18
N GLY A 143 23.47 30.86 -4.45
CA GLY A 143 22.56 31.80 -3.80
C GLY A 143 21.73 32.73 -4.70
N GLY A 144 21.67 32.50 -6.02
CA GLY A 144 20.82 33.29 -6.91
C GLY A 144 19.33 33.18 -6.57
N SER A 145 18.62 34.31 -6.44
CA SER A 145 17.18 34.35 -6.08
C SER A 145 16.24 33.69 -7.10
N MET A 146 16.76 33.30 -8.27
CA MET A 146 16.04 32.62 -9.35
C MET A 146 16.01 31.09 -9.20
N PHE A 147 16.96 30.51 -8.46
CA PHE A 147 17.15 29.06 -8.44
C PHE A 147 16.85 28.47 -7.07
N THR A 148 16.09 27.38 -7.04
CA THR A 148 15.82 26.62 -5.80
C THR A 148 16.29 25.18 -5.95
N THR A 149 16.83 24.62 -4.87
CA THR A 149 17.22 23.20 -4.80
C THR A 149 16.55 22.47 -3.64
N ASP A 150 15.78 23.18 -2.83
CA ASP A 150 15.09 22.69 -1.65
C ASP A 150 13.60 22.39 -1.96
N ASN A 151 12.79 22.26 -0.92
CA ASN A 151 11.38 21.93 -1.06
C ASN A 151 10.49 23.09 -1.53
N THR A 152 11.05 24.30 -1.76
CA THR A 152 10.28 25.51 -2.13
C THR A 152 9.37 25.27 -3.32
N TYR A 153 9.87 24.66 -4.40
CA TYR A 153 9.06 24.33 -5.57
C TYR A 153 7.93 23.35 -5.27
N SER A 154 8.22 22.29 -4.51
CA SER A 154 7.21 21.30 -4.15
C SER A 154 6.11 21.89 -3.26
N CYS A 155 6.47 22.82 -2.37
CA CYS A 155 5.53 23.57 -1.53
C CYS A 155 4.67 24.52 -2.38
N ALA A 156 5.28 25.26 -3.31
CA ALA A 156 4.56 26.14 -4.24
C ALA A 156 3.56 25.35 -5.11
N MET A 157 3.97 24.21 -5.66
CA MET A 157 3.09 23.37 -6.49
C MET A 157 1.94 22.71 -5.70
N LYS A 158 2.14 22.41 -4.40
CA LYS A 158 1.07 21.89 -3.52
C LYS A 158 0.01 22.94 -3.17
N GLN A 159 0.36 24.22 -3.18
CA GLN A 159 -0.59 25.31 -2.90
C GLN A 159 -1.53 25.61 -4.08
N VAL A 160 -1.22 25.11 -5.28
CA VAL A 160 -2.08 25.24 -6.45
C VAL A 160 -3.33 24.39 -6.24
N ARG A 161 -4.49 25.04 -6.05
CA ARG A 161 -5.76 24.34 -5.92
C ARG A 161 -6.20 23.85 -7.30
N PRO A 162 -6.65 22.58 -7.45
CA PRO A 162 -7.27 22.14 -8.69
C PRO A 162 -8.52 22.98 -8.94
N LYS A 163 -8.58 23.69 -10.08
CA LYS A 163 -9.83 24.32 -10.49
C LYS A 163 -10.87 23.23 -10.76
N PRO A 164 -12.13 23.41 -10.33
CA PRO A 164 -13.21 22.52 -10.73
C PRO A 164 -13.22 22.39 -12.25
N TYR A 165 -13.49 21.18 -12.76
CA TYR A 165 -13.66 20.97 -14.19
C TYR A 165 -14.78 21.89 -14.70
N ALA A 166 -14.40 22.94 -15.41
CA ALA A 166 -15.32 23.81 -16.12
C ALA A 166 -15.24 23.45 -17.59
N THR A 167 -16.40 23.23 -18.23
CA THR A 167 -16.47 23.18 -19.69
C THR A 167 -15.91 24.50 -20.22
N PHE A 168 -14.74 24.44 -20.86
CA PHE A 168 -14.15 25.59 -21.51
C PHE A 168 -15.17 26.16 -22.49
N LYS A 169 -15.68 27.36 -22.21
CA LYS A 169 -16.47 28.09 -23.22
C LYS A 169 -15.50 28.40 -24.35
N PRO A 170 -15.74 27.93 -25.59
CA PRO A 170 -14.89 28.27 -26.71
C PRO A 170 -14.85 29.79 -26.83
N ARG A 171 -13.69 30.39 -26.59
CA ARG A 171 -13.49 31.82 -26.85
C ARG A 171 -13.18 31.94 -28.33
N GLU A 172 -13.88 32.83 -29.01
CA GLU A 172 -13.54 33.17 -30.39
C GLU A 172 -12.09 33.68 -30.44
N PHE A 173 -11.28 33.09 -31.32
CA PHE A 173 -9.89 33.49 -31.51
C PHE A 173 -9.84 34.79 -32.31
N ALA A 174 -9.77 35.92 -31.61
CA ALA A 174 -9.61 37.27 -32.15
C ALA A 174 -8.19 37.79 -31.80
N PRO A 175 -7.14 37.34 -32.52
CA PRO A 175 -5.77 37.69 -32.22
C PRO A 175 -5.47 39.17 -32.51
N SER A 176 -4.47 39.70 -31.83
CA SER A 176 -3.75 40.92 -32.24
C SER A 176 -2.75 40.61 -33.37
N TRP A 177 -2.24 41.65 -34.03
CA TRP A 177 -1.19 41.51 -35.06
C TRP A 177 0.03 40.72 -34.59
N GLY A 178 0.52 41.01 -33.39
CA GLY A 178 1.68 40.33 -32.82
C GLY A 178 1.41 38.85 -32.54
N GLU A 179 0.24 38.52 -32.00
CA GLU A 179 -0.15 37.12 -31.74
C GLU A 179 -0.28 36.31 -33.04
N LEU A 180 -0.76 36.95 -34.11
CA LEU A 180 -0.84 36.32 -35.43
C LEU A 180 0.56 36.06 -36.01
N ILE A 181 1.47 37.04 -35.97
CA ILE A 181 2.87 36.86 -36.39
C ILE A 181 3.53 35.75 -35.59
N ALA A 182 3.41 35.76 -34.26
CA ALA A 182 3.97 34.72 -33.40
C ALA A 182 3.42 33.33 -33.77
N SER A 183 2.11 33.22 -34.06
CA SER A 183 1.49 31.97 -34.49
C SER A 183 2.01 31.48 -35.84
N ILE A 184 2.36 32.40 -36.76
CA ILE A 184 2.97 32.07 -38.06
C ILE A 184 4.40 31.54 -37.85
N LEU A 185 5.20 32.19 -36.99
CA LEU A 185 6.60 31.83 -36.75
C LEU A 185 6.79 30.48 -36.05
N ARG A 186 5.79 30.01 -35.29
CA ARG A 186 5.79 28.67 -34.68
C ARG A 186 5.88 27.52 -35.68
N ILE A 187 5.52 27.77 -36.94
CA ILE A 187 5.56 26.79 -38.02
C ILE A 187 6.53 27.32 -39.09
N PRO A 188 7.81 26.91 -39.09
CA PRO A 188 8.85 27.51 -39.94
C PRO A 188 8.55 27.47 -41.45
N ASP A 189 8.00 26.36 -41.93
CA ASP A 189 7.62 26.22 -43.34
C ASP A 189 6.49 27.17 -43.71
N PHE A 190 5.59 27.43 -42.76
CA PHE A 190 4.52 28.39 -42.94
C PHE A 190 5.04 29.83 -42.89
N ALA A 191 5.96 30.16 -41.99
CA ALA A 191 6.64 31.45 -41.99
C ALA A 191 7.42 31.72 -43.31
N SER A 192 7.98 30.67 -43.91
CA SER A 192 8.62 30.73 -45.23
C SER A 192 7.59 30.94 -46.35
N ALA A 193 6.46 30.21 -46.32
CA ALA A 193 5.37 30.33 -47.29
C ALA A 193 4.54 31.63 -47.14
N ALA A 194 4.57 32.27 -45.98
CA ALA A 194 4.04 33.63 -45.77
C ALA A 194 5.07 34.70 -46.16
N GLY A 195 6.34 34.30 -46.28
CA GLY A 195 7.42 35.16 -46.67
C GLY A 195 7.99 36.08 -45.60
N PHE A 196 7.77 35.75 -44.32
CA PHE A 196 8.55 36.31 -43.23
C PHE A 196 9.98 35.78 -43.25
N VAL A 197 10.17 34.52 -43.64
CA VAL A 197 11.50 33.90 -43.77
C VAL A 197 11.96 33.95 -45.23
N ARG A 198 13.16 34.48 -45.44
CA ARG A 198 13.86 34.55 -46.74
C ARG A 198 15.19 33.81 -46.61
N THR A 199 15.62 33.11 -47.64
CA THR A 199 16.91 32.42 -47.65
C THR A 199 17.84 33.09 -48.66
N CYS A 200 19.12 33.23 -48.33
CA CYS A 200 20.12 33.65 -49.30
C CYS A 200 21.48 33.01 -49.01
N LYS A 201 22.32 32.96 -50.04
CA LYS A 201 23.73 32.59 -49.93
C LYS A 201 24.57 33.80 -50.31
N VAL A 202 25.47 34.19 -49.42
CA VAL A 202 26.30 35.39 -49.55
C VAL A 202 27.70 34.98 -49.93
N ALA A 203 28.24 35.57 -51.00
CA ALA A 203 29.64 35.39 -51.35
C ALA A 203 30.51 36.20 -50.37
N VAL A 204 31.38 35.53 -49.61
CA VAL A 204 32.26 36.17 -48.63
C VAL A 204 33.69 35.66 -48.84
N SER A 205 34.69 36.54 -48.80
CA SER A 205 36.09 36.09 -48.86
C SER A 205 36.44 35.31 -47.59
N ALA A 206 37.18 34.21 -47.72
CA ALA A 206 37.52 33.39 -46.55
C ALA A 206 38.37 34.18 -45.55
N GLU A 207 39.20 35.09 -46.06
CA GLU A 207 40.04 36.01 -45.29
C GLU A 207 39.21 36.94 -44.39
N ALA A 208 37.98 37.28 -44.80
CA ALA A 208 37.09 38.17 -44.04
C ALA A 208 36.52 37.54 -42.75
N LEU A 209 36.60 36.22 -42.60
CA LEU A 209 36.03 35.47 -41.46
C LEU A 209 37.10 34.88 -40.53
N VAL A 210 38.39 34.99 -40.87
CA VAL A 210 39.50 34.44 -40.07
C VAL A 210 39.53 35.03 -38.66
N ASP A 211 39.31 36.33 -38.53
CA ASP A 211 39.26 37.04 -37.23
C ASP A 211 37.83 37.23 -36.69
N GLY A 212 36.87 36.48 -37.25
CA GLY A 212 35.43 36.64 -37.01
C GLY A 212 34.85 37.86 -37.74
N ALA A 213 33.53 38.02 -37.70
CA ALA A 213 32.85 39.11 -38.41
C ALA A 213 31.44 39.40 -37.85
N TYR A 214 30.86 40.53 -38.25
CA TYR A 214 29.43 40.81 -38.14
C TYR A 214 28.78 40.87 -39.52
N VAL A 215 27.56 40.34 -39.64
CA VAL A 215 26.76 40.41 -40.88
C VAL A 215 25.36 40.99 -40.61
N TRP A 216 24.93 41.95 -41.43
CA TRP A 216 23.60 42.55 -41.36
C TRP A 216 23.09 43.00 -42.73
N LEU A 217 21.84 43.46 -42.79
CA LEU A 217 21.17 43.88 -44.02
C LEU A 217 20.69 45.33 -43.92
N GLU A 218 21.08 46.14 -44.89
CA GLU A 218 20.61 47.52 -45.03
C GLU A 218 19.57 47.59 -46.15
N LEU A 219 18.39 48.13 -45.85
CA LEU A 219 17.31 48.26 -46.82
C LEU A 219 17.68 49.31 -47.88
N ASP A 220 17.46 48.98 -49.15
CA ASP A 220 17.70 49.92 -50.23
C ASP A 220 16.76 51.16 -50.12
N PRO A 221 17.26 52.39 -50.34
CA PRO A 221 16.45 53.60 -50.23
C PRO A 221 15.21 53.63 -51.13
N GLN A 222 15.24 53.02 -52.33
CA GLN A 222 14.08 52.98 -53.21
C GLN A 222 13.00 52.05 -52.65
N THR A 223 13.38 50.86 -52.19
CA THR A 223 12.47 49.95 -51.52
C THR A 223 11.90 50.61 -50.25
N ALA A 224 12.74 51.24 -49.44
CA ALA A 224 12.34 51.95 -48.22
C ALA A 224 11.24 52.99 -48.49
N ALA A 225 11.38 53.79 -49.55
CA ALA A 225 10.35 54.75 -49.97
C ALA A 225 9.05 54.09 -50.43
N ILE A 226 9.12 52.96 -51.16
CA ILE A 226 7.94 52.22 -51.66
C ILE A 226 7.10 51.69 -50.50
N ILE A 227 7.73 51.05 -49.50
CA ILE A 227 7.04 50.47 -48.35
C ILE A 227 6.78 51.46 -47.20
N GLY A 228 7.16 52.74 -47.37
CA GLY A 228 6.83 53.82 -46.45
C GLY A 228 7.64 53.84 -45.15
N VAL A 229 8.94 53.55 -45.23
CA VAL A 229 9.91 53.77 -44.14
C VAL A 229 10.20 55.28 -44.02
N SER A 230 10.26 55.80 -42.80
CA SER A 230 10.58 57.21 -42.51
C SER A 230 11.24 57.34 -41.13
N ASP A 231 11.70 58.53 -40.74
CA ASP A 231 12.25 58.76 -39.39
C ASP A 231 11.22 58.51 -38.27
N ALA A 232 9.93 58.72 -38.55
CA ALA A 232 8.83 58.40 -37.64
C ALA A 232 8.43 56.92 -37.67
N ALA A 233 8.88 56.18 -38.69
CA ALA A 233 8.60 54.77 -38.95
C ALA A 233 9.86 54.01 -39.44
N PRO A 234 10.96 53.93 -38.65
CA PRO A 234 12.23 53.36 -39.13
C PRO A 234 12.22 51.84 -39.29
N VAL A 235 13.21 51.33 -40.03
CA VAL A 235 13.59 49.92 -40.02
C VAL A 235 14.52 49.67 -38.83
N LYS A 236 14.27 48.60 -38.08
CA LYS A 236 15.23 48.08 -37.09
C LYS A 236 15.99 46.91 -37.69
N THR A 237 17.30 47.07 -37.82
CA THR A 237 18.21 46.03 -38.30
C THR A 237 19.09 45.55 -37.17
N PHE A 238 19.35 44.24 -37.16
CA PHE A 238 20.29 43.60 -36.26
C PHE A 238 21.38 42.86 -37.04
N ALA A 239 22.51 42.65 -36.39
CA ALA A 239 23.65 41.92 -36.92
C ALA A 239 23.82 40.58 -36.22
N ALA A 240 24.17 39.56 -37.01
CA ALA A 240 24.63 38.28 -36.49
C ALA A 240 26.15 38.31 -36.33
N ARG A 241 26.64 37.80 -35.20
CA ARG A 241 28.07 37.67 -34.89
C ARG A 241 28.58 36.32 -35.37
N ILE A 242 29.67 36.31 -36.13
CA ILE A 242 30.35 35.12 -36.64
C ILE A 242 31.67 34.98 -35.87
N LEU A 243 31.87 33.85 -35.20
CA LEU A 243 33.13 33.56 -34.52
C LEU A 243 34.25 33.28 -35.53
N PRO A 244 35.53 33.50 -35.15
CA PRO A 244 36.68 33.14 -35.97
C PRO A 244 36.59 31.71 -36.50
N THR A 245 36.60 31.53 -37.82
CA THR A 245 36.56 30.21 -38.45
C THR A 245 37.41 30.14 -39.71
N ALA A 246 38.10 29.02 -39.89
CA ALA A 246 38.90 28.70 -41.07
C ALA A 246 38.37 27.47 -41.85
N ASN A 247 37.40 26.75 -41.28
CA ASN A 247 36.87 25.50 -41.83
C ASN A 247 35.37 25.63 -42.12
N SER A 248 34.84 24.78 -43.00
CA SER A 248 33.38 24.68 -43.17
C SER A 248 32.76 24.24 -41.84
N THR A 249 31.74 24.96 -41.38
CA THR A 249 31.09 24.72 -40.09
C THR A 249 29.64 25.15 -40.14
N ASP A 250 28.81 24.45 -39.37
CA ASP A 250 27.50 24.95 -39.01
C ASP A 250 27.67 26.19 -38.13
N LEU A 251 26.78 27.16 -38.32
CA LEU A 251 26.77 28.42 -37.61
C LEU A 251 25.38 28.64 -37.03
N PHE A 252 25.32 29.25 -35.85
CA PHE A 252 24.07 29.60 -35.20
C PHE A 252 24.11 31.02 -34.65
N THR A 253 22.96 31.68 -34.64
CA THR A 253 22.81 33.04 -34.08
C THR A 253 22.00 32.98 -32.79
N PRO A 254 22.63 32.81 -31.61
CA PRO A 254 21.91 32.73 -30.33
C PRO A 254 21.38 34.09 -29.87
N ILE A 255 22.10 35.17 -30.14
CA ILE A 255 21.72 36.56 -29.82
C ILE A 255 22.09 37.44 -31.02
N LEU A 256 21.25 38.42 -31.35
CA LEU A 256 21.57 39.43 -32.36
C LEU A 256 21.96 40.76 -31.72
N PHE A 257 22.82 41.50 -32.41
CA PHE A 257 23.35 42.79 -31.96
C PHE A 257 22.67 43.94 -32.70
N PRO A 258 22.29 45.04 -32.03
CA PRO A 258 21.62 46.17 -32.68
C PRO A 258 22.60 46.93 -33.58
N VAL A 259 22.15 47.30 -34.79
CA VAL A 259 22.93 48.18 -35.69
C VAL A 259 22.52 49.62 -35.45
N LEU A 260 23.17 50.27 -34.50
CA LEU A 260 22.83 51.62 -34.03
C LEU A 260 24.07 52.52 -34.02
N LYS A 261 23.86 53.84 -34.02
CA LYS A 261 24.95 54.79 -33.79
C LYS A 261 25.41 54.68 -32.32
N PRO A 262 26.69 54.94 -32.00
CA PRO A 262 27.21 54.78 -30.64
C PRO A 262 26.43 55.56 -29.57
N ALA A 263 25.88 56.74 -29.89
CA ALA A 263 25.07 57.55 -28.98
C ALA A 263 23.69 56.93 -28.65
N ASP A 264 23.21 56.00 -29.48
CA ASP A 264 21.89 55.37 -29.36
C ASP A 264 21.98 53.95 -28.75
N LEU A 265 23.19 53.49 -28.41
CA LEU A 265 23.38 52.17 -27.79
C LEU A 265 22.77 52.12 -26.39
N PRO A 266 22.01 51.06 -26.06
CA PRO A 266 21.33 50.95 -24.78
C PRO A 266 22.32 50.68 -23.64
N SER A 267 22.16 51.40 -22.52
CA SER A 267 22.81 51.03 -21.26
C SER A 267 22.08 49.82 -20.66
N ILE A 268 22.81 48.73 -20.41
CA ILE A 268 22.26 47.53 -19.76
C ILE A 268 22.49 47.60 -18.23
N PRO A 269 21.54 47.11 -17.41
CA PRO A 269 21.72 47.03 -15.97
C PRO A 269 22.98 46.22 -15.61
N GLY A 270 23.89 46.79 -14.81
CA GLY A 270 25.18 46.17 -14.46
C GLY A 270 26.37 46.56 -15.35
N GLY A 271 26.13 47.30 -16.44
CA GLY A 271 27.15 48.11 -17.12
C GLY A 271 28.10 47.42 -18.11
N SER A 272 28.16 46.08 -18.17
CA SER A 272 29.04 45.37 -19.12
C SER A 272 28.28 44.45 -20.08
N TYR A 273 28.61 44.52 -21.37
CA TYR A 273 28.11 43.62 -22.42
C TYR A 273 28.74 42.22 -22.38
N ASP A 274 29.70 41.97 -21.48
CA ASP A 274 30.46 40.71 -21.41
C ASP A 274 29.57 39.47 -21.32
N ASP A 275 28.50 39.51 -20.52
CA ASP A 275 27.58 38.39 -20.40
C ASP A 275 26.89 38.03 -21.74
N ILE A 276 26.53 39.04 -22.54
CA ILE A 276 25.90 38.86 -23.85
C ILE A 276 26.90 38.26 -24.83
N PHE A 277 28.15 38.73 -24.80
CA PHE A 277 29.20 38.19 -25.66
C PHE A 277 29.58 36.76 -25.29
N ARG A 278 29.70 36.45 -23.99
CA ARG A 278 29.91 35.09 -23.48
C ARG A 278 28.79 34.16 -23.94
N GLU A 279 27.52 34.54 -23.73
CA GLU A 279 26.38 33.73 -24.17
C GLU A 279 26.37 33.51 -25.69
N THR A 280 26.74 34.53 -26.46
CA THR A 280 26.84 34.40 -27.92
C THR A 280 27.91 33.39 -28.32
N GLU A 281 29.06 33.41 -27.65
CA GLU A 281 30.16 32.49 -27.90
C GLU A 281 29.83 31.06 -27.49
N ASP A 282 29.27 30.89 -26.28
CA ASP A 282 28.91 29.59 -25.75
C ASP A 282 27.96 28.87 -26.71
N TYR A 283 26.92 29.56 -27.20
CA TYR A 283 25.86 28.96 -28.01
C TYR A 283 26.01 29.13 -29.53
N ALA A 284 27.16 29.57 -30.03
CA ALA A 284 27.40 29.79 -31.47
C ALA A 284 27.32 28.50 -32.31
N ASP A 285 27.45 27.32 -31.69
CA ASP A 285 27.33 26.02 -32.33
C ASP A 285 25.87 25.53 -32.46
N GLY A 286 24.91 26.20 -31.82
CA GLY A 286 23.50 25.81 -31.82
C GLY A 286 23.17 24.56 -30.99
N TRP A 287 24.00 24.19 -30.02
CA TRP A 287 23.76 23.02 -29.15
C TRP A 287 23.62 23.42 -27.68
N ALA A 288 22.76 22.70 -26.95
CA ALA A 288 22.67 22.82 -25.49
C ALA A 288 23.90 22.25 -24.78
N LYS A 289 24.27 22.83 -23.63
CA LYS A 289 25.56 22.55 -22.94
C LYS A 289 25.44 21.51 -21.83
N ALA A 290 24.29 21.46 -21.17
CA ALA A 290 23.98 20.59 -20.04
C ALA A 290 22.60 19.97 -20.25
N VAL A 291 22.53 18.85 -20.98
CA VAL A 291 21.30 18.05 -21.13
C VAL A 291 21.21 17.07 -19.98
N HIS A 292 20.02 16.91 -19.40
CA HIS A 292 19.78 15.96 -18.33
C HIS A 292 18.42 15.27 -18.48
N CYS A 293 18.31 14.09 -17.88
CA CYS A 293 17.09 13.29 -17.93
C CYS A 293 16.87 12.53 -16.62
N ALA A 294 15.61 12.16 -16.37
CA ALA A 294 15.24 11.34 -15.23
C ALA A 294 13.93 10.60 -15.49
N GLN A 295 13.76 9.45 -14.83
CA GLN A 295 12.50 8.73 -14.79
C GLN A 295 11.82 8.95 -13.43
N PRO A 296 10.49 9.14 -13.36
CA PRO A 296 9.77 9.18 -12.09
C PRO A 296 9.89 7.85 -11.32
N GLN A 297 10.26 7.91 -10.05
CA GLN A 297 10.41 6.73 -9.17
C GLN A 297 9.42 6.72 -7.99
N SER A 298 8.59 7.77 -7.90
CA SER A 298 7.61 8.02 -6.84
C SER A 298 6.28 8.43 -7.45
N ALA A 299 5.17 8.13 -6.77
CA ALA A 299 3.84 8.62 -7.13
C ALA A 299 3.75 10.15 -7.10
N ALA A 300 4.54 10.80 -6.24
CA ALA A 300 4.63 12.26 -6.21
C ALA A 300 5.50 12.76 -7.37
N PHE A 301 4.86 13.35 -8.39
CA PHE A 301 5.55 13.78 -9.62
C PHE A 301 6.68 14.81 -9.38
N VAL A 302 6.53 15.67 -8.37
CA VAL A 302 7.53 16.69 -7.99
C VAL A 302 8.64 16.14 -7.09
N SER A 303 8.58 14.86 -6.69
CA SER A 303 9.64 14.24 -5.88
C SER A 303 10.78 13.78 -6.77
N GLU A 304 11.99 14.11 -6.34
CA GLU A 304 13.22 13.60 -6.97
C GLU A 304 13.74 12.33 -6.33
N GLN A 305 13.39 12.10 -5.06
CA GLN A 305 13.82 10.93 -4.32
C GLN A 305 12.87 9.74 -4.59
N PRO A 306 13.39 8.50 -4.55
CA PRO A 306 12.55 7.32 -4.51
C PRO A 306 11.59 7.41 -3.32
N GLY A 307 10.29 7.33 -3.59
CA GLY A 307 9.25 7.35 -2.56
C GLY A 307 8.85 5.94 -2.12
N VAL A 308 8.15 5.85 -0.99
CA VAL A 308 7.51 4.60 -0.53
C VAL A 308 6.41 4.15 -1.51
N CYS A 309 5.69 5.11 -2.10
CA CYS A 309 4.68 4.85 -3.12
C CYS A 309 5.28 4.96 -4.52
N ARG A 310 5.19 3.89 -5.30
CA ARG A 310 5.63 3.84 -6.70
C ARG A 310 4.63 4.54 -7.64
N PRO A 311 5.06 5.01 -8.82
CA PRO A 311 4.14 5.56 -9.82
C PRO A 311 3.04 4.56 -10.20
N THR A 312 1.82 5.05 -10.42
CA THR A 312 0.66 4.24 -10.84
C THR A 312 0.54 4.12 -12.35
N LYS A 313 0.96 5.15 -13.10
CA LYS A 313 1.12 5.14 -14.55
C LYS A 313 2.55 5.51 -14.90
N ASP A 314 3.09 4.91 -15.95
CA ASP A 314 4.42 5.28 -16.45
C ASP A 314 4.30 6.55 -17.28
N LEU A 315 5.13 7.53 -16.98
CA LEU A 315 5.14 8.82 -17.66
C LEU A 315 6.25 8.90 -18.70
N GLY A 316 7.16 7.93 -18.81
CA GLY A 316 8.30 8.00 -19.73
C GLY A 316 9.51 8.74 -19.12
N ILE A 317 10.32 9.32 -20.00
CA ILE A 317 11.60 9.97 -19.64
C ILE A 317 11.41 11.48 -19.60
N ARG A 318 11.61 12.08 -18.42
CA ARG A 318 11.63 13.53 -18.23
C ARG A 318 12.95 14.11 -18.72
N LEU A 319 12.88 15.22 -19.44
CA LEU A 319 14.00 15.85 -20.14
C LEU A 319 14.09 17.34 -19.78
N GLY A 320 15.31 17.83 -19.60
CA GLY A 320 15.63 19.25 -19.45
C GLY A 320 17.03 19.55 -19.96
N TRP A 321 17.34 20.83 -20.13
CA TRP A 321 18.59 21.30 -20.71
C TRP A 321 18.89 22.73 -20.29
N ASP A 322 20.13 23.03 -19.92
CA ASP A 322 20.57 24.40 -19.62
C ASP A 322 19.61 25.17 -18.68
N ASP A 323 19.09 24.49 -17.65
CA ASP A 323 18.02 24.98 -16.77
C ASP A 323 18.30 26.38 -16.22
N GLU A 324 19.56 26.70 -15.88
CA GLU A 324 19.97 28.04 -15.44
C GLU A 324 19.85 29.07 -16.56
N GLN A 325 20.46 28.82 -17.72
CA GLN A 325 20.52 29.77 -18.83
C GLN A 325 19.14 30.03 -19.44
N VAL A 326 18.32 28.99 -19.62
CA VAL A 326 16.95 29.14 -20.15
C VAL A 326 16.10 29.98 -19.20
N THR A 327 16.29 29.82 -17.89
CA THR A 327 15.59 30.64 -16.88
C THR A 327 16.06 32.10 -16.94
N ILE A 328 17.37 32.34 -17.07
CA ILE A 328 17.93 33.69 -17.23
C ILE A 328 17.36 34.39 -18.48
N TRP A 329 17.28 33.67 -19.60
CA TRP A 329 16.67 34.19 -20.83
C TRP A 329 15.19 34.52 -20.66
N ALA A 330 14.41 33.64 -20.03
CA ALA A 330 13.00 33.87 -19.77
C ALA A 330 12.77 35.08 -18.84
N ASP A 331 13.58 35.20 -17.78
CA ASP A 331 13.51 36.30 -16.83
C ASP A 331 13.79 37.66 -17.49
N ARG A 332 14.84 37.73 -18.34
CA ARG A 332 15.16 38.93 -19.14
C ARG A 332 14.03 39.37 -20.07
N GLN A 333 13.22 38.44 -20.57
CA GLN A 333 12.09 38.72 -21.47
C GLN A 333 10.80 39.16 -20.74
N ILE A 334 10.66 38.83 -19.45
CA ILE A 334 9.44 39.08 -18.68
C ILE A 334 9.57 40.30 -17.76
N ASP A 335 10.73 40.48 -17.11
CA ASP A 335 10.93 41.55 -16.12
C ASP A 335 11.01 42.94 -16.77
N PRO A 336 10.07 43.88 -16.49
CA PRO A 336 10.14 45.25 -17.01
C PRO A 336 11.44 45.98 -16.71
N SER A 337 12.11 45.67 -15.59
CA SER A 337 13.39 46.30 -15.22
C SER A 337 14.53 45.98 -16.19
N LYS A 338 14.39 44.90 -16.96
CA LYS A 338 15.38 44.37 -17.91
C LYS A 338 15.07 44.76 -19.36
N ALA A 339 14.23 45.77 -19.60
CA ALA A 339 13.82 46.17 -20.96
C ALA A 339 14.99 46.61 -21.87
N ALA A 340 16.14 47.01 -21.31
CA ALA A 340 17.33 47.33 -22.10
C ALA A 340 17.83 46.14 -22.96
N TYR A 341 17.61 44.90 -22.49
CA TYR A 341 17.96 43.69 -23.23
C TYR A 341 17.08 43.45 -24.46
N ASP A 342 15.94 44.14 -24.61
CA ASP A 342 15.07 44.00 -25.80
C ASP A 342 15.76 44.46 -27.10
N ASN A 343 16.86 45.22 -26.99
CA ASN A 343 17.72 45.62 -28.11
C ASN A 343 18.76 44.54 -28.50
N PHE A 344 18.84 43.45 -27.74
CA PHE A 344 19.65 42.26 -28.03
C PHE A 344 18.72 41.05 -28.13
N PRO A 345 17.93 40.94 -29.20
CA PRO A 345 16.89 39.93 -29.29
C PRO A 345 17.49 38.52 -29.22
N LEU A 346 16.89 37.68 -28.37
CA LEU A 346 17.23 36.26 -28.29
C LEU A 346 16.88 35.61 -29.63
N GLY A 347 17.88 34.98 -30.26
CA GLY A 347 17.74 34.29 -31.52
C GLY A 347 17.10 32.90 -31.39
N ILE A 348 17.14 32.30 -30.20
CA ILE A 348 16.57 30.99 -29.90
C ILE A 348 15.05 31.10 -29.74
N HIS A 349 14.32 30.33 -30.54
CA HIS A 349 12.86 30.23 -30.51
C HIS A 349 12.38 28.94 -29.84
N GLY A 350 13.08 27.83 -30.08
CA GLY A 350 12.69 26.53 -29.54
C GLY A 350 13.83 25.52 -29.55
N TYR A 351 13.50 24.29 -29.14
CA TYR A 351 14.49 23.23 -28.94
C TYR A 351 14.07 21.95 -29.64
N ARG A 352 14.99 21.31 -30.36
CA ARG A 352 14.77 20.01 -31.00
C ARG A 352 15.53 18.94 -30.25
N VAL A 353 14.80 17.99 -29.68
CA VAL A 353 15.39 16.89 -28.93
C VAL A 353 15.61 15.72 -29.87
N ASP A 354 16.84 15.23 -29.94
CA ASP A 354 17.17 14.00 -30.63
C ASP A 354 17.41 12.88 -29.62
N VAL A 355 17.05 11.66 -29.99
CA VAL A 355 17.28 10.46 -29.19
C VAL A 355 18.02 9.39 -29.98
N HIS A 356 18.83 8.64 -29.25
CA HIS A 356 19.63 7.55 -29.75
C HIS A 356 19.51 6.35 -28.79
N ASP A 357 19.05 5.20 -29.29
CA ASP A 357 19.17 3.92 -28.57
C ASP A 357 20.64 3.49 -28.65
N VAL A 358 21.30 3.25 -27.51
CA VAL A 358 22.74 2.94 -27.44
C VAL A 358 23.11 1.66 -28.22
N SER A 359 22.13 0.80 -28.55
CA SER A 359 22.32 -0.36 -29.43
C SER A 359 22.34 -0.03 -30.93
N SER A 360 21.87 1.15 -31.31
CA SER A 360 21.93 1.71 -32.67
C SER A 360 23.14 2.65 -32.78
N SER A 361 23.36 3.23 -33.96
CA SER A 361 24.22 4.41 -34.15
C SER A 361 23.47 5.60 -34.74
N LYS A 362 22.17 5.44 -35.01
CA LYS A 362 21.31 6.42 -35.67
C LYS A 362 20.61 7.32 -34.64
N TRP A 363 20.71 8.63 -34.83
CA TRP A 363 19.91 9.62 -34.11
C TRP A 363 18.54 9.78 -34.77
N PHE A 364 17.52 9.98 -33.95
CA PHE A 364 16.15 10.24 -34.39
C PHE A 364 15.67 11.54 -33.75
N SER A 365 15.02 12.39 -34.55
CA SER A 365 14.35 13.58 -34.00
C SER A 365 13.05 13.19 -33.31
N LEU A 366 12.83 13.75 -32.13
CA LEU A 366 11.56 13.71 -31.40
C LEU A 366 10.72 14.96 -31.65
N ALA A 367 11.04 15.76 -32.68
CA ALA A 367 10.43 17.05 -32.94
C ALA A 367 9.67 17.10 -34.29
N THR A 368 9.38 15.95 -34.88
CA THR A 368 8.74 15.84 -36.20
C THR A 368 7.22 15.80 -36.09
N VAL A 369 6.55 16.50 -37.00
CA VAL A 369 5.09 16.51 -37.16
C VAL A 369 4.69 16.32 -38.62
N LYS A 370 3.48 15.80 -38.83
CA LYS A 370 2.84 15.69 -40.14
C LYS A 370 1.34 15.98 -40.02
N GLY A 371 0.77 16.66 -41.00
CA GLY A 371 -0.68 16.90 -41.03
C GLY A 371 -1.04 18.08 -41.90
N ASP A 372 -2.32 18.44 -41.89
CA ASP A 372 -2.80 19.68 -42.49
C ASP A 372 -2.56 20.82 -41.50
N PHE A 373 -1.94 21.91 -41.95
CA PHE A 373 -1.62 23.08 -41.13
C PHE A 373 -2.54 24.25 -41.49
N GLY A 374 -2.88 25.03 -40.46
CA GLY A 374 -3.72 26.21 -40.55
C GLY A 374 -3.72 27.03 -39.26
N ILE A 375 -4.16 28.29 -39.34
CA ILE A 375 -4.43 29.14 -38.17
C ILE A 375 -5.91 29.53 -38.21
N GLY A 376 -6.66 29.13 -37.18
CA GLY A 376 -8.12 29.30 -37.18
C GLY A 376 -8.76 28.58 -38.36
N ASP A 377 -9.43 29.32 -39.24
CA ASP A 377 -10.04 28.78 -40.47
C ASP A 377 -9.17 28.97 -41.73
N ALA A 378 -8.01 29.63 -41.60
CA ALA A 378 -7.07 29.81 -42.70
C ALA A 378 -6.26 28.51 -42.90
N ALA A 379 -6.62 27.73 -43.92
CA ALA A 379 -5.92 26.51 -44.31
C ALA A 379 -4.70 26.82 -45.20
N PHE A 380 -3.60 26.10 -45.02
CA PHE A 380 -2.38 26.28 -45.82
C PHE A 380 -1.92 25.01 -46.56
N GLY A 381 -2.31 23.84 -46.07
CA GLY A 381 -2.10 22.55 -46.74
C GLY A 381 -1.37 21.52 -45.89
N HIS A 382 -1.05 20.38 -46.51
CA HIS A 382 -0.38 19.27 -45.85
C HIS A 382 1.13 19.51 -45.77
N ILE A 383 1.70 19.49 -44.56
CA ILE A 383 3.12 19.76 -44.32
C ILE A 383 3.70 18.64 -43.44
N THR A 384 4.94 18.25 -43.71
CA THR A 384 5.79 17.49 -42.78
C THR A 384 6.93 18.40 -42.38
N SER A 385 7.04 18.71 -41.09
CA SER A 385 7.99 19.71 -40.59
C SER A 385 8.62 19.25 -39.27
N GLU A 386 9.76 19.85 -38.94
CA GLU A 386 10.41 19.70 -37.63
C GLU A 386 10.22 20.97 -36.81
N LEU A 387 9.34 20.89 -35.81
CA LEU A 387 9.00 22.01 -34.93
C LEU A 387 9.98 22.11 -33.75
N GLY A 388 9.85 23.17 -32.95
CA GLY A 388 10.56 23.32 -31.69
C GLY A 388 9.68 22.93 -30.50
N VAL A 389 10.26 22.24 -29.52
CA VAL A 389 9.72 22.18 -28.16
C VAL A 389 9.88 23.58 -27.58
N GLU A 390 8.78 24.20 -27.19
CA GLU A 390 8.77 25.52 -26.56
C GLU A 390 8.77 25.37 -25.04
N VAL A 391 9.62 26.16 -24.37
CA VAL A 391 9.70 26.16 -22.90
C VAL A 391 9.24 27.51 -22.42
N HIS A 392 8.13 27.52 -21.67
CA HIS A 392 7.53 28.75 -21.17
C HIS A 392 7.34 28.70 -19.65
N PRO A 393 7.60 29.81 -18.95
CA PRO A 393 7.25 29.91 -17.55
C PRO A 393 5.73 30.06 -17.36
N ALA A 394 5.22 29.49 -16.27
CA ALA A 394 3.81 29.57 -15.90
C ALA A 394 3.64 30.16 -14.50
N THR A 395 2.56 30.92 -14.28
CA THR A 395 2.15 31.31 -12.93
C THR A 395 1.36 30.18 -12.26
N PRO A 396 1.64 29.83 -10.99
CA PRO A 396 0.77 28.94 -10.23
C PRO A 396 -0.58 29.67 -10.05
N MET A 397 -1.59 29.26 -10.82
CA MET A 397 -2.76 30.07 -11.19
C MET A 397 -3.69 30.57 -10.06
N ASP A 398 -3.37 30.39 -8.77
CA ASP A 398 -4.19 30.81 -7.63
C ASP A 398 -3.39 31.27 -6.38
N VAL A 399 -2.06 31.45 -6.48
CA VAL A 399 -1.27 31.97 -5.34
C VAL A 399 -1.22 33.49 -5.42
N VAL A 400 -2.05 34.17 -4.61
CA VAL A 400 -2.18 35.63 -4.61
C VAL A 400 -0.91 36.33 -4.08
N GLU A 401 -0.15 35.63 -3.23
CA GLU A 401 1.01 36.16 -2.49
C GLU A 401 2.34 36.02 -3.25
N ASP A 402 2.55 34.94 -4.02
CA ASP A 402 3.74 34.75 -4.87
C ASP A 402 3.36 34.92 -6.35
N ARG A 403 3.57 36.13 -6.86
CA ARG A 403 3.35 36.48 -8.27
C ARG A 403 4.51 36.08 -9.19
N SER A 404 5.48 35.32 -8.68
CA SER A 404 6.59 34.83 -9.49
C SER A 404 6.12 33.82 -10.53
N TYR A 405 6.78 33.85 -11.67
CA TYR A 405 6.65 32.86 -12.70
C TYR A 405 7.54 31.66 -12.38
N TRP A 406 7.08 30.45 -12.66
CA TRP A 406 7.85 29.23 -12.44
C TRP A 406 8.10 28.50 -13.75
N MET A 407 9.36 28.17 -13.99
CA MET A 407 9.76 27.21 -15.02
C MET A 407 9.49 25.79 -14.53
N PRO A 408 9.03 24.88 -15.40
CA PRO A 408 8.73 23.51 -14.99
C PRO A 408 10.02 22.77 -14.61
N MET A 409 9.97 21.90 -13.61
CA MET A 409 11.14 21.15 -13.11
C MET A 409 11.88 20.37 -14.21
N TYR A 410 11.16 19.80 -15.17
CA TYR A 410 11.69 19.28 -16.44
C TYR A 410 10.87 19.91 -17.55
N PHE A 411 11.49 20.25 -18.67
CA PHE A 411 10.84 20.99 -19.74
C PHE A 411 9.88 20.14 -20.56
N THR A 412 10.17 18.86 -20.73
CA THR A 412 9.32 17.95 -21.48
C THR A 412 9.47 16.51 -21.01
N ASN A 413 8.65 15.62 -21.56
CA ASN A 413 8.59 14.23 -21.19
C ASN A 413 8.32 13.35 -22.41
N TRP A 414 9.23 12.42 -22.68
CA TRP A 414 9.12 11.51 -23.81
C TRP A 414 8.47 10.19 -23.41
N ALA A 415 7.28 9.94 -23.97
CA ALA A 415 6.48 8.74 -23.75
C ALA A 415 6.13 8.07 -25.09
N GLN A 416 7.14 7.62 -25.84
CA GLN A 416 7.06 6.93 -27.15
C GLN A 416 6.80 7.82 -28.38
N ILE A 417 5.98 8.86 -28.30
CA ILE A 417 5.65 9.70 -29.46
C ILE A 417 6.54 10.96 -29.55
N SER A 418 6.42 11.72 -30.65
CA SER A 418 7.03 13.04 -30.82
C SER A 418 6.66 13.97 -29.65
N LEU A 419 7.60 14.80 -29.24
CA LEU A 419 7.43 15.81 -28.17
C LEU A 419 6.59 17.01 -28.63
N VAL A 420 6.30 17.07 -29.93
CA VAL A 420 5.48 18.10 -30.58
C VAL A 420 4.34 17.44 -31.37
N GLY A 421 3.26 18.18 -31.56
CA GLY A 421 2.04 17.66 -32.18
C GLY A 421 1.20 16.80 -31.24
N MET A 422 0.06 16.37 -31.74
CA MET A 422 -0.92 15.58 -31.00
C MET A 422 -0.60 14.09 -31.12
N ASP A 423 -0.82 13.36 -30.03
CA ASP A 423 -0.79 11.90 -30.03
C ASP A 423 -2.15 11.33 -30.44
N GLU A 424 -2.26 10.95 -31.71
CA GLU A 424 -3.47 10.33 -32.25
C GLU A 424 -3.82 9.03 -31.53
N THR A 425 -2.82 8.24 -31.15
CA THR A 425 -3.02 6.94 -30.51
C THR A 425 -3.63 7.15 -29.13
N SER A 426 -3.00 7.99 -28.29
CA SER A 426 -3.55 8.29 -26.97
C SER A 426 -4.95 8.93 -27.05
N MET A 427 -5.19 9.84 -28.01
CA MET A 427 -6.50 10.45 -28.19
C MET A 427 -7.60 9.43 -28.54
N LYS A 428 -7.29 8.48 -29.43
CA LYS A 428 -8.23 7.40 -29.80
C LYS A 428 -8.51 6.48 -28.62
N LEU A 429 -7.46 6.05 -27.89
CA LEU A 429 -7.59 5.17 -26.73
C LEU A 429 -8.37 5.80 -25.56
N LEU A 430 -8.20 7.11 -25.34
CA LEU A 430 -8.92 7.84 -24.29
C LEU A 430 -10.33 8.30 -24.71
N GLY A 431 -10.78 7.95 -25.93
CA GLY A 431 -12.07 8.39 -26.47
C GLY A 431 -12.17 9.90 -26.73
N ARG A 432 -11.05 10.63 -26.65
CA ARG A 432 -10.98 12.10 -26.79
C ARG A 432 -10.97 12.56 -28.26
N TYR A 433 -10.77 11.63 -29.20
CA TYR A 433 -10.82 11.93 -30.63
C TYR A 433 -12.23 12.36 -31.09
N LYS A 434 -13.29 11.99 -30.35
CA LYS A 434 -14.64 12.53 -30.57
C LYS A 434 -14.86 13.70 -29.60
N PRO A 435 -14.86 14.96 -30.07
CA PRO A 435 -15.22 16.06 -29.21
C PRO A 435 -16.67 15.86 -28.70
N PRO A 436 -17.00 16.32 -27.49
CA PRO A 436 -18.37 16.31 -26.98
C PRO A 436 -19.34 16.97 -27.98
N PRO A 437 -20.64 16.61 -27.98
CA PRO A 437 -21.63 17.29 -28.81
C PRO A 437 -21.55 18.82 -28.63
N GLY A 438 -21.32 19.55 -29.72
CA GLY A 438 -21.18 21.03 -29.71
C GLY A 438 -19.75 21.56 -29.55
N VAL A 439 -18.73 20.70 -29.36
CA VAL A 439 -17.31 21.09 -29.40
C VAL A 439 -16.76 20.81 -30.80
N ILE A 440 -16.21 21.84 -31.45
CA ILE A 440 -15.62 21.71 -32.78
C ILE A 440 -14.19 21.16 -32.59
N PRO A 441 -13.83 20.01 -33.20
CA PRO A 441 -12.46 19.51 -33.13
C PRO A 441 -11.51 20.52 -33.79
N PRO A 442 -10.22 20.56 -33.41
CA PRO A 442 -9.26 21.40 -34.12
C PRO A 442 -9.28 21.03 -35.60
N LYS A 443 -9.56 22.02 -36.47
CA LYS A 443 -9.71 21.83 -37.92
C LYS A 443 -8.44 21.29 -38.59
N PHE A 444 -7.28 21.51 -37.96
CA PHE A 444 -5.95 21.17 -38.47
C PHE A 444 -5.14 20.40 -37.41
N PRO A 445 -5.40 19.10 -37.21
CA PRO A 445 -4.67 18.30 -36.22
C PRO A 445 -3.25 18.02 -36.74
N GLN A 446 -2.26 18.65 -36.10
CA GLN A 446 -0.85 18.38 -36.34
C GLN A 446 -0.47 17.12 -35.59
N LEU A 447 -0.17 16.02 -36.28
CA LEU A 447 0.13 14.74 -35.65
C LEU A 447 1.64 14.61 -35.42
N GLY A 448 2.03 14.24 -34.21
CA GLY A 448 3.42 13.91 -33.89
C GLY A 448 3.84 12.62 -34.59
N VAL A 449 4.98 12.61 -35.26
CA VAL A 449 5.50 11.44 -35.99
C VAL A 449 6.87 11.04 -35.43
N ILE A 450 7.07 9.74 -35.27
CA ILE A 450 8.34 9.14 -34.87
C ILE A 450 8.70 8.01 -35.84
N ASP A 451 10.00 7.76 -36.03
CA ASP A 451 10.47 6.64 -36.84
C ASP A 451 10.04 5.31 -36.17
N PRO A 452 9.34 4.39 -36.87
CA PRO A 452 8.89 3.12 -36.29
C PRO A 452 10.01 2.23 -35.72
N ALA A 453 11.25 2.43 -36.17
CA ALA A 453 12.42 1.73 -35.63
C ALA A 453 12.77 2.18 -34.20
N LEU A 454 12.31 3.36 -33.78
CA LEU A 454 12.52 3.90 -32.45
C LEU A 454 11.38 3.51 -31.51
N GLN A 455 11.66 2.60 -30.58
CA GLN A 455 10.72 2.16 -29.57
C GLN A 455 11.31 2.35 -28.18
N LEU A 456 10.57 3.06 -27.32
CA LEU A 456 10.84 3.20 -25.91
C LEU A 456 10.48 1.89 -25.20
N ARG A 457 11.48 1.19 -24.66
CA ARG A 457 11.35 -0.14 -24.05
C ARG A 457 12.10 -0.19 -22.72
N TYR A 458 11.52 -0.83 -21.73
CA TYR A 458 12.21 -1.08 -20.45
C TYR A 458 13.45 -1.96 -20.68
N GLY A 459 14.47 -1.75 -19.86
CA GLY A 459 15.78 -2.41 -19.96
C GLY A 459 16.70 -1.85 -21.04
N ARG A 460 16.24 -0.89 -21.85
CA ARG A 460 17.09 -0.24 -22.88
C ARG A 460 17.73 1.05 -22.38
N LYS A 461 18.82 1.44 -23.04
CA LYS A 461 19.59 2.66 -22.75
C LYS A 461 19.40 3.67 -23.86
N TYR A 462 19.08 4.90 -23.47
CA TYR A 462 18.85 6.01 -24.38
C TYR A 462 19.82 7.14 -24.08
N GLN A 463 20.27 7.79 -25.14
CA GLN A 463 21.02 9.03 -25.12
C GLN A 463 20.19 10.15 -25.75
N PHE A 464 20.30 11.35 -25.19
CA PHE A 464 19.59 12.54 -25.67
C PHE A 464 20.57 13.68 -25.90
N ARG A 465 20.36 14.42 -26.98
CA ARG A 465 21.02 15.70 -27.28
C ARG A 465 19.97 16.71 -27.70
N VAL A 466 20.26 17.99 -27.57
CA VAL A 466 19.30 19.07 -27.86
C VAL A 466 19.93 20.08 -28.80
N ARG A 467 19.27 20.28 -29.94
CA ARG A 467 19.60 21.31 -30.93
C ARG A 467 18.76 22.55 -30.66
N LEU A 468 19.39 23.71 -30.76
CA LEU A 468 18.72 25.00 -30.69
C LEU A 468 18.10 25.33 -32.05
N MET A 469 16.89 25.88 -32.01
CA MET A 469 16.15 26.30 -33.19
C MET A 469 15.95 27.81 -33.14
N ASP A 470 16.32 28.50 -34.23
CA ASP A 470 16.09 29.93 -34.36
C ASP A 470 14.66 30.29 -34.78
N HIS A 471 14.31 31.59 -34.79
CA HIS A 471 12.98 32.07 -35.20
C HIS A 471 12.61 31.80 -36.67
N THR A 472 13.55 31.34 -37.48
CA THR A 472 13.32 30.94 -38.88
C THR A 472 13.20 29.42 -39.04
N GLY A 473 13.29 28.66 -37.95
CA GLY A 473 13.38 27.19 -37.93
C GLY A 473 14.74 26.64 -38.35
N GLY A 474 15.75 27.51 -38.43
CA GLY A 474 17.14 27.17 -38.73
C GLY A 474 17.89 26.65 -37.51
N GLY A 475 19.19 26.42 -37.70
CA GLY A 475 20.11 25.83 -36.73
C GLY A 475 20.62 24.45 -37.16
N PRO A 476 21.35 23.73 -36.26
CA PRO A 476 21.95 22.44 -36.61
C PRO A 476 20.92 21.43 -37.13
N THR A 477 21.32 20.65 -38.12
CA THR A 477 20.50 19.58 -38.70
C THR A 477 20.66 18.28 -37.91
N LEU A 478 19.82 17.27 -38.18
CA LEU A 478 19.94 15.96 -37.53
C LEU A 478 21.29 15.28 -37.82
N GLU A 479 21.86 15.51 -38.99
CA GLU A 479 23.15 14.94 -39.42
C GLU A 479 24.36 15.77 -38.96
N SER A 480 24.12 16.97 -38.41
CA SER A 480 25.18 17.82 -37.89
C SER A 480 25.94 17.12 -36.76
N PRO A 481 27.29 17.27 -36.69
CA PRO A 481 28.06 16.69 -35.61
C PRO A 481 27.62 17.30 -34.27
N THR A 482 27.46 16.46 -33.26
CA THR A 482 27.04 16.90 -31.92
C THR A 482 28.05 17.90 -31.36
N GLY A 483 27.57 19.05 -30.87
CA GLY A 483 28.39 19.98 -30.11
C GLY A 483 29.00 19.27 -28.88
N THR A 484 30.33 19.36 -28.75
CA THR A 484 31.06 18.77 -27.62
C THR A 484 31.39 19.79 -26.52
N ILE A 485 30.98 21.04 -26.73
CA ILE A 485 31.19 22.16 -25.83
C ILE A 485 30.13 22.11 -24.71
N GLY A 486 30.57 22.25 -23.46
CA GLY A 486 29.69 22.24 -22.28
C GLY A 486 29.99 21.10 -21.31
N PRO A 487 29.44 21.14 -20.08
CA PRO A 487 29.73 20.15 -19.04
C PRO A 487 29.10 18.78 -19.32
N SER A 488 27.94 18.72 -19.98
CA SER A 488 27.23 17.46 -20.26
C SER A 488 26.28 17.60 -21.47
N PRO A 489 26.81 17.67 -22.70
CA PRO A 489 26.00 17.89 -23.91
C PRO A 489 25.11 16.70 -24.29
N ILE A 490 25.36 15.51 -23.72
CA ILE A 490 24.57 14.29 -23.95
C ILE A 490 24.09 13.72 -22.61
N ALA A 491 22.78 13.58 -22.45
CA ALA A 491 22.20 12.89 -21.31
C ALA A 491 22.05 11.39 -21.59
N ARG A 492 22.28 10.54 -20.59
CA ARG A 492 22.13 9.08 -20.70
C ARG A 492 21.25 8.53 -19.59
N ILE A 493 20.35 7.60 -19.93
CA ILE A 493 19.50 6.91 -18.96
C ILE A 493 19.22 5.46 -19.39
N THR A 494 19.16 4.55 -18.41
CA THR A 494 18.54 3.23 -18.58
C THR A 494 17.06 3.38 -18.23
N PHE A 495 16.17 3.09 -19.17
CA PHE A 495 14.73 3.15 -18.94
C PHE A 495 14.27 1.87 -18.24
N ARG A 496 13.72 1.97 -17.03
CA ARG A 496 13.39 0.81 -16.18
C ARG A 496 11.92 0.79 -15.83
N ARG A 497 11.38 -0.38 -15.52
CA ARG A 497 10.00 -0.48 -15.03
C ARG A 497 9.93 -0.10 -13.56
N TRP A 498 9.32 1.05 -13.25
CA TRP A 498 9.05 1.49 -11.86
C TRP A 498 7.61 1.27 -11.41
N ILE A 499 6.73 0.87 -12.34
CA ILE A 499 5.32 0.61 -12.07
C ILE A 499 5.09 -0.83 -11.61
N LYS A 500 4.30 -0.99 -10.54
CA LYS A 500 3.86 -2.28 -10.02
C LYS A 500 2.82 -2.90 -10.95
N PRO A 501 2.79 -4.24 -11.13
CA PRO A 501 1.64 -4.88 -11.78
C PRO A 501 0.38 -4.63 -10.93
N LEU A 502 -0.79 -4.59 -11.57
CA LEU A 502 -2.06 -4.51 -10.86
C LEU A 502 -2.41 -5.86 -10.20
N ALA A 503 -3.48 -5.88 -9.40
CA ALA A 503 -3.99 -7.12 -8.82
C ALA A 503 -4.40 -8.11 -9.94
N PRO A 504 -4.20 -9.42 -9.74
CA PRO A 504 -4.69 -10.42 -10.69
C PRO A 504 -6.21 -10.33 -10.83
N GLN A 505 -6.72 -10.63 -12.03
CA GLN A 505 -8.16 -10.63 -12.27
C GLN A 505 -8.74 -11.99 -11.84
N PHE A 506 -9.59 -11.99 -10.82
CA PHE A 506 -10.33 -13.18 -10.40
C PHE A 506 -11.47 -13.49 -11.37
N ILE A 507 -11.65 -14.77 -11.72
CA ILE A 507 -12.73 -15.23 -12.60
C ILE A 507 -13.81 -15.92 -11.76
N GLY A 508 -15.05 -15.44 -11.91
CA GLY A 508 -16.21 -15.91 -11.15
C GLY A 508 -16.64 -14.93 -10.06
N ALA A 509 -17.64 -15.32 -9.27
CA ALA A 509 -18.10 -14.53 -8.14
C ALA A 509 -17.10 -14.64 -6.98
N MET A 510 -16.70 -13.50 -6.40
CA MET A 510 -15.81 -13.47 -5.24
C MET A 510 -16.47 -14.23 -4.08
N PRO A 511 -15.80 -15.21 -3.45
CA PRO A 511 -16.30 -15.86 -2.25
C PRO A 511 -16.52 -14.85 -1.11
N VAL A 512 -17.64 -14.98 -0.41
CA VAL A 512 -18.00 -14.15 0.75
C VAL A 512 -18.38 -15.07 1.90
N LEU A 513 -17.71 -14.93 3.04
CA LEU A 513 -18.09 -15.67 4.26
C LEU A 513 -19.47 -15.21 4.73
N GLY A 514 -20.35 -16.16 5.02
CA GLY A 514 -21.66 -15.86 5.61
C GLY A 514 -21.55 -15.39 7.05
N ASP A 515 -22.55 -14.63 7.51
CA ASP A 515 -22.57 -14.04 8.86
C ASP A 515 -22.69 -15.07 9.99
N LYS A 516 -23.10 -16.31 9.69
CA LYS A 516 -23.27 -17.37 10.69
C LYS A 516 -21.93 -18.10 10.92
N PRO A 517 -21.54 -18.38 12.18
CA PRO A 517 -20.41 -19.26 12.47
C PRO A 517 -20.55 -20.60 11.75
N GLY A 518 -19.47 -21.08 11.12
CA GLY A 518 -19.49 -22.32 10.36
C GLY A 518 -20.03 -22.25 8.93
N SER A 519 -20.35 -21.05 8.42
CA SER A 519 -20.81 -20.87 7.04
C SER A 519 -19.75 -21.32 6.03
N GLU A 520 -20.06 -22.37 5.26
CA GLU A 520 -19.14 -22.87 4.25
C GLU A 520 -19.11 -21.98 3.01
N THR A 521 -17.91 -21.80 2.46
CA THR A 521 -17.65 -21.14 1.18
C THR A 521 -16.62 -21.97 0.40
N PRO A 522 -16.89 -23.26 0.14
CA PRO A 522 -15.91 -24.13 -0.47
C PRO A 522 -15.88 -23.87 -1.96
N ILE A 523 -14.67 -23.72 -2.50
CA ILE A 523 -14.41 -23.77 -3.94
C ILE A 523 -13.37 -24.86 -4.19
N ASP A 524 -13.47 -25.51 -5.34
CA ASP A 524 -12.55 -26.59 -5.72
C ASP A 524 -11.31 -26.08 -6.47
N PHE A 525 -11.37 -24.86 -7.00
CA PHE A 525 -10.27 -24.21 -7.69
C PHE A 525 -10.44 -22.69 -7.70
N ILE A 526 -9.34 -22.01 -7.96
CA ILE A 526 -9.29 -20.57 -8.23
C ILE A 526 -8.86 -20.39 -9.68
N GLU A 527 -9.56 -19.52 -10.40
CA GLU A 527 -9.16 -19.09 -11.73
C GLU A 527 -8.78 -17.62 -11.72
N VAL A 528 -7.55 -17.33 -12.16
CA VAL A 528 -7.02 -15.96 -12.24
C VAL A 528 -6.45 -15.68 -13.62
N LYS A 529 -6.62 -14.45 -14.09
CA LYS A 529 -5.95 -13.93 -15.29
C LYS A 529 -4.88 -12.92 -14.90
N ARG A 530 -3.93 -12.72 -15.82
CA ARG A 530 -2.93 -11.67 -15.73
C ARG A 530 -3.62 -10.30 -15.52
N PRO A 531 -3.03 -9.42 -14.72
CA PRO A 531 -3.52 -8.07 -14.56
C PRO A 531 -3.44 -7.34 -15.90
N LEU A 532 -4.34 -6.38 -16.11
CA LEU A 532 -4.27 -5.50 -17.28
C LEU A 532 -3.18 -4.44 -17.08
N MET A 533 -2.51 -4.12 -18.16
CA MET A 533 -1.55 -3.04 -18.30
C MET A 533 -2.05 -2.09 -19.38
N PHE A 534 -2.02 -0.80 -19.08
CA PHE A 534 -2.59 0.25 -19.92
C PHE A 534 -1.52 0.99 -20.72
N TYR A 535 -1.96 1.77 -21.72
CA TYR A 535 -1.08 2.66 -22.48
C TYR A 535 -0.55 3.80 -21.58
N PRO A 536 0.73 4.22 -21.72
CA PRO A 536 1.75 3.69 -22.62
C PRO A 536 2.56 2.51 -22.03
N GLY A 537 2.36 2.17 -20.75
CA GLY A 537 3.18 1.18 -20.03
C GLY A 537 3.29 -0.19 -20.71
N VAL A 538 2.19 -0.67 -21.32
CA VAL A 538 2.20 -1.96 -22.04
C VAL A 538 3.05 -1.96 -23.31
N MET A 539 3.22 -0.79 -23.93
CA MET A 539 4.21 -0.62 -24.99
C MET A 539 5.61 -0.75 -24.40
N PHE A 540 5.91 -0.08 -23.30
CA PHE A 540 7.25 -0.12 -22.72
C PHE A 540 7.69 -1.55 -22.32
N ALA A 541 6.74 -2.40 -21.93
CA ALA A 541 6.97 -3.81 -21.63
C ALA A 541 7.19 -4.72 -22.87
N GLY A 542 7.04 -4.17 -24.09
CA GLY A 542 7.29 -4.91 -25.33
C GLY A 542 6.22 -5.95 -25.67
N TYR A 543 4.95 -5.70 -25.30
CA TYR A 543 3.85 -6.62 -25.60
C TYR A 543 3.76 -6.95 -27.10
N ASN A 544 3.70 -8.25 -27.41
CA ASN A 544 3.43 -8.80 -28.73
C ASN A 544 2.66 -10.11 -28.55
N TYR A 545 1.52 -10.24 -29.24
CA TYR A 545 0.69 -11.44 -29.19
C TYR A 545 0.25 -11.83 -30.60
N ASN A 546 0.62 -13.04 -31.04
CA ASN A 546 0.36 -13.55 -32.39
C ASN A 546 0.78 -12.59 -33.52
N GLY A 547 1.90 -11.89 -33.36
CA GLY A 547 2.44 -10.96 -34.35
C GLY A 547 1.74 -9.59 -34.38
N LYS A 548 0.77 -9.34 -33.50
CA LYS A 548 0.15 -8.02 -33.32
C LYS A 548 0.87 -7.25 -32.23
N ASP A 549 1.16 -5.98 -32.51
CA ASP A 549 1.70 -5.06 -31.51
C ASP A 549 0.63 -4.57 -30.53
N ALA A 550 1.06 -3.99 -29.41
CA ALA A 550 0.16 -3.54 -28.38
C ALA A 550 -0.78 -2.41 -28.86
N VAL A 551 -0.31 -1.49 -29.72
CA VAL A 551 -1.13 -0.38 -30.23
C VAL A 551 -2.32 -0.89 -31.04
N SER A 552 -2.08 -1.78 -31.99
CA SER A 552 -3.12 -2.31 -32.87
C SER A 552 -4.22 -3.03 -32.09
N GLU A 553 -3.84 -3.81 -31.08
CA GLU A 553 -4.80 -4.49 -30.21
C GLU A 553 -5.59 -3.51 -29.32
N LEU A 554 -4.93 -2.53 -28.70
CA LEU A 554 -5.60 -1.54 -27.86
C LEU A 554 -6.59 -0.69 -28.67
N LEU A 555 -6.23 -0.30 -29.89
CA LEU A 555 -7.13 0.43 -30.79
C LEU A 555 -8.36 -0.41 -31.16
N SER A 556 -8.16 -1.70 -31.49
CA SER A 556 -9.28 -2.61 -31.75
C SER A 556 -10.21 -2.76 -30.54
N MET A 557 -9.67 -2.78 -29.32
CA MET A 557 -10.47 -2.79 -28.09
C MET A 557 -11.20 -1.46 -27.87
N ALA A 558 -10.54 -0.33 -28.14
CA ALA A 558 -11.16 0.99 -28.04
C ALA A 558 -12.34 1.13 -29.01
N ASP A 559 -12.22 0.66 -30.25
CA ASP A 559 -13.29 0.65 -31.25
C ASP A 559 -14.47 -0.21 -30.79
N ALA A 560 -14.20 -1.40 -30.22
CA ALA A 560 -15.24 -2.26 -29.67
C ALA A 560 -15.96 -1.60 -28.48
N ILE A 561 -15.23 -0.93 -27.59
CA ILE A 561 -15.80 -0.20 -26.45
C ILE A 561 -16.64 0.99 -26.94
N ALA A 562 -16.18 1.69 -27.98
CA ALA A 562 -16.90 2.82 -28.57
C ALA A 562 -18.19 2.41 -29.30
N ALA A 563 -18.34 1.14 -29.67
CA ALA A 563 -19.57 0.58 -30.24
C ALA A 563 -20.64 0.23 -29.18
N ASN A 564 -20.27 0.22 -27.88
CA ASN A 564 -21.22 -0.05 -26.81
C ASN A 564 -22.20 1.12 -26.61
N PRO A 565 -23.43 0.85 -26.12
CA PRO A 565 -24.40 1.91 -25.85
C PRO A 565 -23.88 2.88 -24.79
N PRO A 566 -24.24 4.18 -24.84
CA PRO A 566 -23.71 5.23 -23.95
C PRO A 566 -23.93 5.00 -22.46
N SER A 567 -24.89 4.13 -22.09
CA SER A 567 -25.18 3.72 -20.72
C SER A 567 -24.17 2.70 -20.15
N SER A 568 -23.27 2.16 -20.98
CA SER A 568 -22.26 1.19 -20.54
C SER A 568 -21.11 1.89 -19.81
N PRO A 569 -20.55 1.29 -18.75
CA PRO A 569 -19.37 1.83 -18.09
C PRO A 569 -18.19 1.89 -19.07
N VAL A 570 -17.67 3.09 -19.31
CA VAL A 570 -16.48 3.30 -20.15
C VAL A 570 -15.27 2.73 -19.42
N THR A 571 -14.64 1.72 -20.02
CA THR A 571 -13.44 1.07 -19.47
C THR A 571 -12.23 1.48 -20.31
N GLU A 572 -11.10 1.79 -19.68
CA GLU A 572 -9.84 2.06 -20.41
C GLU A 572 -9.37 0.76 -21.10
N PRO A 573 -9.07 0.77 -22.42
CA PRO A 573 -8.51 -0.39 -23.11
C PRO A 573 -7.21 -0.83 -22.44
N GLY A 574 -7.10 -2.11 -22.09
CA GLY A 574 -5.92 -2.67 -21.42
C GLY A 574 -5.62 -4.08 -21.92
N LEU A 575 -4.34 -4.44 -21.94
CA LEU A 575 -3.87 -5.76 -22.36
C LEU A 575 -3.22 -6.51 -21.20
N PRO A 576 -3.19 -7.85 -21.20
CA PRO A 576 -2.50 -8.62 -20.16
C PRO A 576 -1.04 -8.19 -20.01
N ASP A 577 -0.59 -7.99 -18.77
CA ASP A 577 0.79 -7.64 -18.47
C ASP A 577 1.74 -8.78 -18.88
N PRO A 578 2.65 -8.56 -19.84
CA PRO A 578 3.54 -9.61 -20.33
C PRO A 578 4.58 -10.03 -19.28
N ASP A 579 4.95 -9.15 -18.35
CA ASP A 579 5.94 -9.46 -17.31
C ASP A 579 5.33 -10.27 -16.14
N ALA A 580 4.01 -10.33 -16.02
CA ALA A 580 3.28 -11.00 -14.92
C ALA A 580 3.30 -12.55 -15.04
N ASP A 581 4.46 -13.16 -14.89
CA ASP A 581 4.69 -14.58 -15.15
C ASP A 581 4.24 -15.52 -14.03
N MET A 582 4.10 -15.03 -12.80
CA MET A 582 3.77 -15.82 -11.63
C MET A 582 2.67 -15.19 -10.78
N VAL A 583 2.00 -16.05 -10.03
CA VAL A 583 1.08 -15.70 -8.96
C VAL A 583 1.68 -16.18 -7.66
N GLU A 584 1.93 -15.26 -6.74
CA GLU A 584 2.32 -15.58 -5.37
C GLU A 584 1.06 -15.70 -4.52
N ILE A 585 0.98 -16.77 -3.74
CA ILE A 585 -0.19 -17.17 -2.96
C ILE A 585 0.29 -17.46 -1.54
N THR A 586 -0.19 -16.67 -0.59
CA THR A 586 -0.01 -16.93 0.83
C THR A 586 -1.31 -17.49 1.38
N VAL A 587 -1.22 -18.65 2.03
CA VAL A 587 -2.32 -19.28 2.75
C VAL A 587 -2.24 -18.84 4.21
N LEU A 588 -3.31 -18.25 4.71
CA LEU A 588 -3.44 -17.85 6.11
C LEU A 588 -4.64 -18.54 6.76
N VAL A 589 -4.52 -18.82 8.05
CA VAL A 589 -5.58 -19.40 8.87
C VAL A 589 -5.95 -18.42 9.98
N GLN A 590 -7.23 -18.32 10.29
CA GLN A 590 -7.70 -17.52 11.41
C GLN A 590 -7.29 -18.20 12.71
N THR A 591 -6.62 -17.48 13.60
CA THR A 591 -6.32 -17.95 14.96
C THR A 591 -7.24 -17.26 15.97
N LEU A 592 -7.14 -17.62 17.24
CA LEU A 592 -7.90 -17.02 18.33
C LEU A 592 -7.68 -15.51 18.39
N THR A 593 -8.74 -14.79 18.75
CA THR A 593 -8.65 -13.35 18.99
C THR A 593 -7.64 -13.09 20.11
N GLN A 594 -6.73 -12.13 19.92
CA GLN A 594 -5.62 -11.77 20.83
C GLN A 594 -4.40 -12.71 20.83
N ASP A 595 -4.35 -13.72 19.96
CA ASP A 595 -3.13 -14.53 19.80
C ASP A 595 -2.01 -13.71 19.11
N PRO A 596 -0.80 -13.62 19.69
CA PRO A 596 0.33 -12.90 19.08
C PRO A 596 0.79 -13.45 17.72
N LEU A 597 0.42 -14.69 17.36
CA LEU A 597 0.68 -15.23 16.03
C LEU A 597 -0.17 -14.58 14.92
N ALA A 598 -1.23 -13.86 15.29
CA ALA A 598 -2.09 -13.15 14.35
C ALA A 598 -1.42 -11.86 13.84
N THR A 599 -0.50 -11.98 12.88
CA THR A 599 0.25 -10.85 12.32
C THR A 599 -0.50 -10.09 11.20
N ASP A 600 -1.60 -10.64 10.68
CA ASP A 600 -2.41 -10.04 9.61
C ASP A 600 -3.89 -9.98 10.01
N GLY A 601 -4.22 -9.00 10.84
CA GLY A 601 -5.53 -8.95 11.50
C GLY A 601 -5.69 -10.19 12.40
N PRO A 602 -6.80 -10.96 12.31
CA PRO A 602 -6.98 -12.18 13.09
C PRO A 602 -6.33 -13.43 12.45
N PHE A 603 -5.45 -13.27 11.46
CA PHE A 603 -4.89 -14.39 10.69
C PHE A 603 -3.38 -14.54 10.92
N MET A 604 -2.94 -15.80 10.92
CA MET A 604 -1.53 -16.19 10.91
C MET A 604 -1.16 -16.85 9.57
N GLU A 605 0.08 -16.65 9.11
CA GLU A 605 0.57 -17.27 7.87
C GLU A 605 0.88 -18.76 8.09
N LEU A 606 0.32 -19.62 7.22
CA LEU A 606 0.58 -21.05 7.22
C LEU A 606 1.77 -21.38 6.31
N TYR A 607 1.68 -20.96 5.04
CA TYR A 607 2.79 -21.06 4.09
C TYR A 607 2.56 -20.12 2.88
N THR A 608 3.64 -19.83 2.15
CA THR A 608 3.62 -19.06 0.89
C THR A 608 4.16 -19.90 -0.26
N THR A 609 3.54 -19.79 -1.44
CA THR A 609 3.92 -20.53 -2.65
C THR A 609 3.71 -19.69 -3.92
N THR A 610 4.30 -20.10 -5.04
CA THR A 610 4.05 -19.49 -6.37
C THR A 610 3.41 -20.46 -7.36
N ARG A 611 2.70 -19.93 -8.35
CA ARG A 611 2.16 -20.67 -9.50
C ARG A 611 2.50 -19.92 -10.78
N ALA A 612 2.97 -20.63 -11.81
CA ALA A 612 3.22 -20.01 -13.11
C ALA A 612 1.88 -19.64 -13.79
N MET A 613 1.84 -18.46 -14.39
CA MET A 613 0.80 -18.11 -15.35
C MET A 613 1.03 -18.86 -16.67
N PRO A 614 -0.04 -19.15 -17.44
CA PRO A 614 0.10 -19.72 -18.77
C PRO A 614 1.02 -18.89 -19.68
N VAL A 615 1.64 -19.58 -20.64
CA VAL A 615 2.45 -18.97 -21.70
C VAL A 615 1.59 -18.08 -22.60
N ASP A 616 0.36 -18.51 -22.90
CA ASP A 616 -0.64 -17.65 -23.53
C ASP A 616 -1.04 -16.52 -22.57
N LEU A 617 -0.71 -15.27 -22.94
CA LEU A 617 -0.97 -14.07 -22.15
C LEU A 617 -2.46 -13.85 -21.84
N LYS A 618 -3.36 -14.38 -22.68
CA LYS A 618 -4.82 -14.22 -22.52
C LYS A 618 -5.48 -15.39 -21.81
N ALA A 619 -4.76 -16.49 -21.60
CA ALA A 619 -5.27 -17.66 -20.90
C ALA A 619 -5.36 -17.39 -19.37
N GLN A 620 -6.19 -18.19 -18.72
CA GLN A 620 -6.39 -18.15 -17.27
C GLN A 620 -5.58 -19.26 -16.59
N ALA A 621 -4.98 -18.95 -15.44
CA ALA A 621 -4.37 -19.94 -14.57
C ALA A 621 -5.45 -20.57 -13.69
N LYS A 622 -5.60 -21.89 -13.77
CA LYS A 622 -6.48 -22.66 -12.90
C LYS A 622 -5.64 -23.30 -11.79
N ILE A 623 -5.97 -23.01 -10.55
CA ILE A 623 -5.25 -23.46 -9.35
C ILE A 623 -6.21 -24.31 -8.53
N PRO A 624 -6.11 -25.66 -8.61
CA PRO A 624 -6.93 -26.56 -7.80
C PRO A 624 -6.69 -26.41 -6.31
N LEU A 625 -7.74 -26.55 -5.50
CA LEU A 625 -7.70 -26.55 -4.04
C LEU A 625 -8.01 -27.95 -3.53
N ASN A 626 -7.15 -28.48 -2.66
CA ASN A 626 -7.36 -29.74 -1.96
C ASN A 626 -7.61 -29.48 -0.47
N TRP A 627 -8.71 -30.01 0.06
CA TRP A 627 -9.16 -29.76 1.42
C TRP A 627 -8.96 -30.99 2.29
N ILE A 628 -8.08 -30.92 3.29
CA ILE A 628 -7.78 -32.02 4.21
C ILE A 628 -8.34 -31.78 5.61
N ASP A 629 -8.85 -32.84 6.23
CA ASP A 629 -9.13 -32.84 7.67
C ASP A 629 -7.80 -32.92 8.43
N CYS A 630 -7.66 -32.10 9.47
CA CYS A 630 -6.45 -32.02 10.27
C CYS A 630 -6.84 -31.65 11.71
N ALA A 631 -6.33 -32.38 12.70
CA ALA A 631 -6.57 -32.06 14.10
C ALA A 631 -5.70 -30.91 14.60
N ASP A 632 -4.42 -30.90 14.17
CA ASP A 632 -3.41 -29.93 14.58
C ASP A 632 -2.62 -29.41 13.37
N ILE A 633 -2.75 -28.12 13.06
CA ILE A 633 -2.00 -27.48 11.97
C ILE A 633 -0.47 -27.54 12.15
N TRP A 634 0.04 -27.73 13.37
CA TRP A 634 1.48 -27.86 13.60
C TRP A 634 2.00 -29.25 13.26
N ASN A 635 1.12 -30.25 13.30
CA ASN A 635 1.41 -31.65 13.00
C ASN A 635 0.40 -32.21 11.99
N PRO A 636 0.36 -31.67 10.75
CA PRO A 636 -0.65 -32.04 9.79
C PRO A 636 -0.41 -33.45 9.22
N THR A 637 -1.49 -34.09 8.77
CA THR A 637 -1.42 -35.40 8.08
C THR A 637 -0.56 -35.34 6.81
N GLU A 638 -0.56 -34.18 6.14
CA GLU A 638 0.34 -33.87 5.02
C GLU A 638 1.07 -32.56 5.32
N PRO A 639 2.40 -32.47 5.13
CA PRO A 639 3.15 -31.24 5.37
C PRO A 639 2.61 -30.05 4.57
N TRP A 640 2.45 -28.89 5.23
CA TRP A 640 2.09 -27.62 4.59
C TRP A 640 3.18 -27.13 3.65
N THR A 641 3.21 -27.74 2.47
CA THR A 641 4.21 -27.52 1.44
C THR A 641 3.52 -27.23 0.13
N SER A 642 4.24 -26.53 -0.75
CA SER A 642 3.75 -26.22 -2.08
C SER A 642 3.77 -27.46 -2.98
N SER A 643 2.64 -28.12 -3.15
CA SER A 643 2.44 -29.01 -4.30
C SER A 643 2.50 -28.20 -5.59
N THR A 644 2.98 -28.76 -6.71
CA THR A 644 2.93 -28.10 -8.02
C THR A 644 1.53 -28.16 -8.63
N THR A 645 0.66 -29.06 -8.17
CA THR A 645 -0.63 -29.37 -8.80
C THR A 645 -1.84 -28.79 -8.09
N TYR A 646 -1.79 -28.61 -6.76
CA TYR A 646 -2.89 -28.07 -5.97
C TYR A 646 -2.38 -27.19 -4.80
N LEU A 647 -3.29 -26.44 -4.18
CA LEU A 647 -3.06 -25.79 -2.88
C LEU A 647 -3.71 -26.62 -1.78
N LEU A 648 -2.97 -26.90 -0.72
CA LEU A 648 -3.44 -27.69 0.41
C LEU A 648 -4.06 -26.76 1.46
N LEU A 649 -5.35 -26.96 1.76
CA LEU A 649 -6.11 -26.13 2.70
C LEU A 649 -6.68 -27.00 3.83
N PRO A 650 -6.62 -26.53 5.09
CA PRO A 650 -7.23 -27.25 6.21
C PRO A 650 -8.76 -27.04 6.24
N ARG A 651 -9.50 -28.10 6.55
CA ARG A 651 -10.94 -28.03 6.89
C ARG A 651 -11.15 -27.60 8.34
N ALA A 652 -12.39 -27.23 8.68
CA ALA A 652 -12.78 -26.76 10.02
C ALA A 652 -11.95 -25.58 10.56
N ARG A 653 -11.51 -24.71 9.65
CA ARG A 653 -10.87 -23.42 9.90
C ARG A 653 -11.38 -22.39 8.90
N THR A 654 -11.31 -21.14 9.30
CA THR A 654 -11.47 -20.01 8.38
C THR A 654 -10.13 -19.70 7.73
N VAL A 655 -10.07 -19.83 6.41
CA VAL A 655 -8.87 -19.65 5.60
C VAL A 655 -8.96 -18.32 4.84
N ARG A 656 -7.84 -17.64 4.72
CA ARG A 656 -7.70 -16.46 3.87
C ARG A 656 -6.54 -16.68 2.91
N LEU A 657 -6.80 -16.53 1.61
CA LEU A 657 -5.76 -16.53 0.59
C LEU A 657 -5.40 -15.09 0.25
N ARG A 658 -4.12 -14.74 0.36
CA ARG A 658 -3.58 -13.51 -0.24
C ARG A 658 -2.91 -13.88 -1.55
N ILE A 659 -3.43 -13.34 -2.64
CA ILE A 659 -2.97 -13.64 -3.98
C ILE A 659 -2.46 -12.36 -4.60
N ARG A 660 -1.22 -12.33 -5.08
CA ARG A 660 -0.70 -11.21 -5.85
C ARG A 660 0.06 -11.70 -7.07
N VAL A 661 0.20 -10.82 -8.05
CA VAL A 661 1.06 -11.08 -9.20
C VAL A 661 2.49 -10.84 -8.80
N LEU A 662 3.36 -11.75 -9.23
CA LEU A 662 4.80 -11.63 -9.21
C LEU A 662 5.27 -11.54 -10.66
N CYS A 663 6.02 -10.48 -10.98
CA CYS A 663 6.65 -10.36 -12.27
C CYS A 663 7.88 -11.28 -12.39
N ARG A 664 8.27 -11.55 -13.64
CA ARG A 664 9.43 -12.37 -13.99
C ARG A 664 10.69 -11.99 -13.25
N GLU A 665 11.54 -12.99 -13.06
CA GLU A 665 12.88 -12.76 -12.52
C GLU A 665 13.65 -11.75 -13.36
N GLU A 666 14.51 -10.98 -12.69
CA GLU A 666 15.32 -9.95 -13.34
C GLU A 666 16.21 -10.60 -14.41
N PRO A 667 15.99 -10.31 -15.71
CA PRO A 667 16.71 -10.99 -16.78
C PRO A 667 18.22 -10.70 -16.78
N GLN A 668 18.63 -9.51 -16.34
CA GLN A 668 20.04 -9.09 -16.35
C GLN A 668 20.39 -8.28 -15.10
N PRO A 669 20.91 -8.91 -14.02
CA PRO A 669 21.23 -8.22 -12.77
C PRO A 669 22.20 -7.03 -12.90
N GLY A 670 23.11 -7.07 -13.90
CA GLY A 670 24.05 -5.97 -14.18
C GLY A 670 23.44 -4.77 -14.92
N ASP A 671 22.29 -4.94 -15.57
CA ASP A 671 21.55 -3.88 -16.27
C ASP A 671 20.03 -4.08 -16.07
N PRO A 672 19.52 -3.72 -14.88
CA PRO A 672 18.23 -4.22 -14.46
C PRO A 672 17.08 -3.60 -15.26
N TYR A 673 16.17 -4.46 -15.68
CA TYR A 673 14.90 -4.13 -16.32
C TYR A 673 13.94 -3.47 -15.32
N PHE A 674 13.86 -4.01 -14.10
CA PHE A 674 13.04 -3.45 -13.02
C PHE A 674 13.82 -2.37 -12.25
N GLY A 675 13.13 -1.31 -11.85
CA GLY A 675 13.74 -0.23 -11.06
C GLY A 675 14.13 -0.67 -9.65
N ALA A 676 13.36 -1.57 -9.05
CA ALA A 676 13.58 -2.14 -7.73
C ALA A 676 12.79 -3.46 -7.56
N GLU A 677 13.19 -4.30 -6.61
CA GLU A 677 12.57 -5.61 -6.37
C GLU A 677 11.11 -5.52 -5.89
N ASP A 678 10.72 -4.44 -5.20
CA ASP A 678 9.34 -4.23 -4.76
C ASP A 678 8.38 -3.92 -5.93
N VAL A 679 8.89 -3.49 -7.09
CA VAL A 679 8.05 -3.17 -8.26
C VAL A 679 7.56 -4.43 -8.98
N ARG A 680 8.19 -5.58 -8.71
CA ARG A 680 7.78 -6.88 -9.26
C ARG A 680 6.55 -7.45 -8.56
N ARG A 681 6.18 -6.94 -7.39
CA ARG A 681 5.07 -7.44 -6.58
C ARG A 681 3.89 -6.48 -6.63
N GLY A 682 2.76 -6.97 -7.11
CA GLY A 682 1.52 -6.21 -7.19
C GLY A 682 0.78 -6.11 -5.85
N PRO A 683 -0.34 -5.38 -5.82
CA PRO A 683 -1.26 -5.40 -4.69
C PRO A 683 -1.89 -6.79 -4.51
N GLN A 684 -2.31 -7.08 -3.27
CA GLN A 684 -2.88 -8.37 -2.89
C GLN A 684 -4.39 -8.38 -3.08
N LEU A 685 -4.88 -9.42 -3.73
CA LEU A 685 -6.27 -9.87 -3.73
C LEU A 685 -6.48 -10.80 -2.55
N VAL A 686 -7.54 -10.58 -1.77
CA VAL A 686 -7.86 -11.39 -0.59
C VAL A 686 -9.10 -12.23 -0.87
N ILE A 687 -8.99 -13.55 -0.72
CA ILE A 687 -10.09 -14.48 -0.93
C ILE A 687 -10.35 -15.24 0.39
N PRO A 688 -11.48 -14.99 1.06
CA PRO A 688 -11.85 -15.73 2.26
C PRO A 688 -12.53 -17.06 1.88
N LEU A 689 -12.16 -18.15 2.54
CA LEU A 689 -12.66 -19.50 2.28
C LEU A 689 -12.90 -20.25 3.58
N ARG A 690 -13.87 -21.18 3.56
CA ARG A 690 -14.12 -22.10 4.65
C ARG A 690 -14.77 -23.38 4.14
N LYS A 691 -14.35 -24.52 4.67
CA LYS A 691 -15.02 -25.82 4.47
C LYS A 691 -15.08 -26.54 5.80
N ASN A 692 -16.24 -27.08 6.16
CA ASN A 692 -16.41 -27.85 7.39
C ASN A 692 -15.66 -29.19 7.29
N ALA A 693 -15.35 -29.77 8.45
CA ALA A 693 -14.71 -31.07 8.52
C ALA A 693 -15.56 -32.14 7.84
N ALA A 694 -14.93 -33.08 7.14
CA ALA A 694 -15.66 -34.25 6.64
C ALA A 694 -15.86 -35.28 7.76
N THR A 695 -14.85 -35.45 8.61
CA THR A 695 -14.89 -36.33 9.79
C THR A 695 -14.12 -35.73 10.96
N GLU A 696 -14.61 -35.94 12.18
CA GLU A 696 -13.97 -35.49 13.43
C GLU A 696 -13.94 -36.65 14.46
N PRO A 697 -13.06 -37.65 14.26
CA PRO A 697 -12.92 -38.74 15.23
C PRO A 697 -12.20 -38.26 16.49
N GLU A 698 -12.46 -38.94 17.61
CA GLU A 698 -11.69 -38.83 18.86
C GLU A 698 -11.42 -37.37 19.28
N LEU A 699 -12.47 -36.55 19.46
CA LEU A 699 -12.33 -35.15 19.84
C LEU A 699 -11.62 -34.96 21.20
N PHE A 700 -11.92 -35.85 22.15
CA PHE A 700 -11.39 -35.79 23.51
C PHE A 700 -10.21 -36.75 23.69
N ALA A 701 -9.16 -36.27 24.35
CA ALA A 701 -8.01 -37.09 24.76
C ALA A 701 -8.45 -38.30 25.59
N LYS A 702 -7.77 -39.44 25.37
CA LYS A 702 -8.02 -40.68 26.12
C LYS A 702 -7.43 -40.57 27.54
N ASN A 703 -8.24 -40.06 28.46
CA ASN A 703 -7.89 -39.94 29.87
C ASN A 703 -8.47 -41.10 30.70
N PRO A 704 -7.77 -41.55 31.77
CA PRO A 704 -8.35 -42.50 32.72
C PRO A 704 -9.56 -41.88 33.43
N LEU A 705 -10.55 -42.69 33.80
CA LEU A 705 -11.78 -42.23 34.46
C LEU A 705 -11.51 -41.41 35.74
N SER A 706 -10.45 -41.75 36.48
CA SER A 706 -9.99 -41.02 37.67
C SER A 706 -9.49 -39.59 37.37
N HIS A 707 -9.13 -39.29 36.12
CA HIS A 707 -8.82 -37.94 35.66
C HIS A 707 -10.06 -37.25 35.08
N THR A 708 -10.92 -38.00 34.39
CA THR A 708 -12.08 -37.49 33.64
C THR A 708 -13.24 -37.03 34.52
N ILE A 709 -13.57 -37.74 35.60
CA ILE A 709 -14.65 -37.34 36.54
C ILE A 709 -14.22 -37.59 37.98
N ASN A 710 -14.45 -36.59 38.85
CA ASN A 710 -14.10 -36.65 40.26
C ASN A 710 -15.18 -35.99 41.11
N GLY A 711 -15.49 -36.56 42.26
CA GLY A 711 -16.29 -35.92 43.30
C GLY A 711 -15.40 -35.34 44.40
N PHE A 712 -15.57 -34.07 44.73
CA PHE A 712 -14.85 -33.40 45.81
C PHE A 712 -15.81 -33.00 46.92
N PHE A 713 -15.48 -33.28 48.17
CA PHE A 713 -16.22 -32.80 49.34
C PHE A 713 -15.30 -31.95 50.19
N LEU A 714 -15.67 -30.68 50.38
CA LEU A 714 -14.84 -29.71 51.09
C LEU A 714 -15.42 -29.42 52.49
N GLN A 715 -14.56 -29.42 53.50
CA GLN A 715 -14.90 -28.94 54.84
C GLN A 715 -15.01 -27.41 54.84
N PRO A 716 -15.82 -26.80 55.74
CA PRO A 716 -15.92 -25.35 55.87
C PRO A 716 -14.55 -24.71 56.14
N ALA A 717 -14.04 -23.94 55.17
CA ALA A 717 -12.76 -23.25 55.27
C ALA A 717 -12.83 -21.87 54.58
N LEU A 718 -11.95 -20.94 54.98
CA LEU A 718 -11.87 -19.60 54.39
C LEU A 718 -11.30 -19.60 52.96
N ASP A 719 -10.64 -20.68 52.55
CA ASP A 719 -9.83 -20.82 51.34
C ASP A 719 -10.30 -21.98 50.43
N ALA A 720 -11.56 -22.42 50.54
CA ALA A 720 -12.11 -23.60 49.85
C ALA A 720 -11.85 -23.63 48.33
N THR A 721 -11.98 -22.48 47.64
CA THR A 721 -11.68 -22.36 46.20
C THR A 721 -10.20 -22.65 45.89
N SER A 722 -9.28 -22.21 46.74
CA SER A 722 -7.84 -22.46 46.56
C SER A 722 -7.48 -23.93 46.76
N GLN A 723 -8.13 -24.60 47.71
CA GLN A 723 -7.97 -26.03 47.95
C GLN A 723 -8.50 -26.84 46.76
N LEU A 724 -9.66 -26.45 46.22
CA LEU A 724 -10.19 -27.05 44.98
C LEU A 724 -9.26 -26.80 43.79
N ALA A 725 -8.75 -25.59 43.61
CA ALA A 725 -7.82 -25.26 42.54
C ALA A 725 -6.53 -26.10 42.62
N ALA A 726 -5.94 -26.22 43.81
CA ALA A 726 -4.77 -27.05 44.06
C ALA A 726 -5.03 -28.53 43.74
N ALA A 727 -6.19 -29.06 44.14
CA ALA A 727 -6.58 -30.43 43.83
C ALA A 727 -6.77 -30.70 42.32
N LEU A 728 -7.14 -29.67 41.56
CA LEU A 728 -7.33 -29.75 40.10
C LEU A 728 -6.07 -29.38 39.29
N GLY A 729 -5.02 -28.84 39.92
CA GLY A 729 -3.88 -28.27 39.22
C GLY A 729 -4.20 -26.97 38.47
N LEU A 730 -5.16 -26.21 38.98
CA LEU A 730 -5.58 -24.89 38.49
C LEU A 730 -5.03 -23.79 39.39
N GLN A 731 -5.20 -22.53 38.98
CA GLN A 731 -4.93 -21.37 39.83
C GLN A 731 -6.22 -20.85 40.46
N SER A 732 -6.10 -20.24 41.63
CA SER A 732 -7.21 -19.54 42.31
C SER A 732 -6.86 -18.09 42.57
N ASN A 733 -7.85 -17.20 42.42
CA ASN A 733 -7.80 -15.84 42.93
C ASN A 733 -9.11 -15.58 43.70
N ASP A 734 -9.04 -15.52 45.03
CA ASP A 734 -10.20 -15.45 45.93
C ASP A 734 -11.25 -16.55 45.65
N THR A 735 -12.41 -16.19 45.09
CA THR A 735 -13.52 -17.10 44.73
C THR A 735 -13.49 -17.53 43.27
N SER A 736 -12.45 -17.17 42.51
CA SER A 736 -12.31 -17.48 41.09
C SER A 736 -11.30 -18.60 40.83
N LEU A 737 -11.68 -19.57 39.99
CA LEU A 737 -10.77 -20.53 39.37
C LEU A 737 -10.23 -19.97 38.04
N ARG A 738 -8.95 -20.23 37.77
CA ARG A 738 -8.21 -19.77 36.58
C ARG A 738 -7.32 -20.86 36.00
N ALA A 739 -7.01 -20.72 34.71
CA ALA A 739 -6.07 -21.57 33.99
C ALA A 739 -4.64 -21.44 34.55
N PRO A 740 -3.82 -22.50 34.52
CA PRO A 740 -2.39 -22.38 34.75
C PRO A 740 -1.68 -21.70 33.56
N PRO A 741 -0.51 -21.08 33.78
CA PRO A 741 0.29 -20.47 32.73
C PRO A 741 0.57 -21.41 31.55
N GLY A 742 0.32 -20.93 30.34
CA GLY A 742 0.70 -21.59 29.09
C GLY A 742 -0.28 -22.65 28.60
N LYS A 743 -1.41 -22.83 29.31
CA LYS A 743 -2.48 -23.76 28.92
C LYS A 743 -3.81 -23.03 28.78
N ARG A 744 -4.55 -23.38 27.74
CA ARG A 744 -5.89 -22.84 27.51
C ARG A 744 -6.93 -23.71 28.21
N VAL A 745 -7.62 -23.15 29.20
CA VAL A 745 -8.71 -23.81 29.93
C VAL A 745 -10.03 -23.08 29.70
N VAL A 746 -11.09 -23.82 29.39
CA VAL A 746 -12.46 -23.32 29.25
C VAL A 746 -13.33 -23.90 30.35
N PHE A 747 -13.96 -23.02 31.13
CA PHE A 747 -14.86 -23.41 32.21
C PHE A 747 -16.30 -23.48 31.74
N ALA A 748 -17.02 -24.47 32.26
CA ALA A 748 -18.47 -24.53 32.24
C ALA A 748 -18.96 -24.91 33.64
N CYS A 749 -20.12 -24.38 34.06
CA CYS A 749 -20.63 -24.68 35.38
C CYS A 749 -22.15 -24.91 35.34
N GLY A 750 -22.61 -25.91 36.08
CA GLY A 750 -24.03 -26.22 36.24
C GLY A 750 -24.77 -25.10 36.97
N SER A 751 -26.09 -25.03 36.74
CA SER A 751 -26.97 -24.07 37.43
C SER A 751 -27.19 -24.37 38.92
N SER A 752 -26.67 -25.50 39.41
CA SER A 752 -26.79 -25.95 40.80
C SER A 752 -26.06 -25.05 41.80
N VAL A 753 -25.09 -24.23 41.32
CA VAL A 753 -24.36 -23.25 42.14
C VAL A 753 -24.39 -21.87 41.49
N MET A 754 -24.54 -20.83 42.31
CA MET A 754 -24.48 -19.44 41.86
C MET A 754 -23.06 -19.08 41.47
N HIS A 755 -22.85 -18.78 40.19
CA HIS A 755 -21.53 -18.52 39.62
C HIS A 755 -21.59 -17.46 38.51
N VAL A 756 -20.43 -16.92 38.18
CA VAL A 756 -20.19 -16.03 37.04
C VAL A 756 -19.04 -16.59 36.22
N LEU A 757 -19.29 -16.86 34.94
CA LEU A 757 -18.24 -17.19 33.97
C LEU A 757 -17.69 -15.90 33.36
N GLY A 758 -16.37 -15.83 33.19
CA GLY A 758 -15.76 -14.76 32.41
C GLY A 758 -16.31 -14.71 30.97
N PRO A 759 -16.32 -13.54 30.29
CA PRO A 759 -16.76 -13.44 28.90
C PRO A 759 -16.01 -14.36 27.92
N ASP A 760 -14.75 -14.67 28.23
CA ASP A 760 -13.88 -15.61 27.53
C ASP A 760 -13.99 -17.06 28.02
N LYS A 761 -14.77 -17.31 29.07
CA LYS A 761 -14.88 -18.58 29.81
C LYS A 761 -13.55 -19.10 30.34
N ALA A 762 -12.53 -18.25 30.49
CA ALA A 762 -11.22 -18.65 31.02
C ALA A 762 -11.14 -18.54 32.56
N SER A 763 -12.22 -18.05 33.20
CA SER A 763 -12.35 -18.04 34.65
C SER A 763 -13.77 -18.37 35.09
N LEU A 764 -13.88 -19.02 36.25
CA LEU A 764 -15.14 -19.37 36.91
C LEU A 764 -15.13 -18.78 38.31
N THR A 765 -16.05 -17.86 38.60
CA THR A 765 -16.13 -17.18 39.90
C THR A 765 -17.38 -17.63 40.64
N PHE A 766 -17.21 -18.15 41.85
CA PHE A 766 -18.32 -18.54 42.71
C PHE A 766 -18.84 -17.34 43.51
N ALA A 767 -20.13 -17.32 43.81
CA ALA A 767 -20.74 -16.25 44.61
C ALA A 767 -20.20 -16.20 46.05
N SER A 768 -19.86 -17.35 46.64
CA SER A 768 -19.25 -17.44 47.96
C SER A 768 -18.45 -18.74 48.13
N GLN A 769 -17.42 -18.73 48.99
CA GLN A 769 -16.68 -19.94 49.37
C GLN A 769 -17.59 -20.97 50.08
N ALA A 770 -18.58 -20.50 50.84
CA ALA A 770 -19.52 -21.35 51.55
C ALA A 770 -20.38 -22.22 50.60
N SER A 771 -20.57 -21.79 49.35
CA SER A 771 -21.29 -22.54 48.32
C SER A 771 -20.56 -23.80 47.84
N LEU A 772 -19.29 -24.00 48.23
CA LEU A 772 -18.53 -25.22 47.93
C LEU A 772 -18.36 -26.12 49.15
N SER A 773 -18.66 -25.62 50.35
CA SER A 773 -18.47 -26.33 51.61
C SER A 773 -19.67 -27.23 51.93
N LEU A 774 -19.42 -28.40 52.51
CA LEU A 774 -20.45 -29.38 52.89
C LEU A 774 -21.37 -29.82 51.73
N GLN A 775 -20.87 -29.72 50.50
CA GLN A 775 -21.55 -30.15 49.28
C GLN A 775 -20.59 -30.98 48.43
N TRP A 776 -21.14 -31.86 47.59
CA TRP A 776 -20.35 -32.61 46.62
C TRP A 776 -20.14 -31.76 45.37
N VAL A 777 -18.89 -31.37 45.10
CA VAL A 777 -18.48 -30.67 43.89
C VAL A 777 -18.00 -31.70 42.88
N ILE A 778 -18.78 -31.91 41.82
CA ILE A 778 -18.43 -32.81 40.73
C ILE A 778 -17.65 -32.04 39.68
N VAL A 779 -16.47 -32.55 39.34
CA VAL A 779 -15.62 -31.95 38.32
C VAL A 779 -15.39 -32.95 37.19
N ILE A 780 -15.81 -32.58 35.99
CA ILE A 780 -15.53 -33.31 34.76
C ILE A 780 -14.41 -32.57 34.01
N ARG A 781 -13.35 -33.29 33.66
CA ARG A 781 -12.21 -32.77 32.90
C ARG A 781 -12.14 -33.45 31.55
N LEU A 782 -12.15 -32.65 30.49
CA LEU A 782 -11.97 -33.11 29.12
C LEU A 782 -10.82 -32.31 28.49
N THR A 783 -10.07 -32.92 27.59
CA THR A 783 -9.03 -32.21 26.82
C THR A 783 -9.38 -32.38 25.36
N ILE A 784 -9.61 -31.28 24.65
CA ILE A 784 -9.80 -31.28 23.21
C ILE A 784 -8.43 -31.37 22.55
N GLU A 785 -8.20 -32.39 21.73
CA GLU A 785 -6.97 -32.55 20.92
C GLU A 785 -7.13 -31.85 19.56
N ARG A 786 -7.35 -30.54 19.60
CA ARG A 786 -7.44 -29.69 18.40
C ARG A 786 -6.67 -28.41 18.64
N ASP A 787 -5.99 -27.93 17.60
CA ASP A 787 -5.24 -26.68 17.71
C ASP A 787 -6.16 -25.46 17.82
N TRP A 788 -5.59 -24.33 18.25
CA TRP A 788 -6.34 -23.10 18.52
C TRP A 788 -7.02 -22.46 17.30
N SER A 789 -6.59 -22.77 16.06
CA SER A 789 -7.26 -22.29 14.84
C SER A 789 -8.51 -23.10 14.48
N TRP A 790 -8.71 -24.25 15.12
CA TRP A 790 -9.85 -25.13 14.86
C TRP A 790 -11.13 -24.54 15.45
N ASP A 791 -12.17 -24.45 14.62
CA ASP A 791 -13.47 -23.88 15.00
C ASP A 791 -14.63 -24.75 14.49
N GLY A 792 -14.51 -26.07 14.64
CA GLY A 792 -15.49 -27.05 14.18
C GLY A 792 -16.78 -27.18 15.01
N LEU A 793 -16.90 -26.49 16.15
CA LEU A 793 -18.07 -26.55 17.03
C LEU A 793 -19.01 -25.35 16.84
N PRO A 794 -20.34 -25.56 16.78
CA PRO A 794 -21.31 -24.48 16.98
C PRO A 794 -21.27 -23.99 18.42
N VAL A 795 -21.96 -22.88 18.71
CA VAL A 795 -22.02 -22.29 20.07
C VAL A 795 -22.57 -23.29 21.11
N ASP A 796 -23.44 -24.22 20.68
CA ASP A 796 -24.03 -25.30 21.47
C ASP A 796 -23.37 -26.67 21.21
N GLY A 797 -22.08 -26.67 20.81
CA GLY A 797 -21.36 -27.84 20.31
C GLY A 797 -21.09 -28.95 21.32
N ILE A 798 -21.08 -28.68 22.62
CA ILE A 798 -20.90 -29.68 23.68
C ILE A 798 -22.09 -29.61 24.62
N SER A 799 -22.76 -30.75 24.81
CA SER A 799 -23.89 -30.91 25.71
C SER A 799 -23.55 -31.95 26.78
N VAL A 800 -23.61 -31.54 28.04
CA VAL A 800 -23.43 -32.42 29.20
C VAL A 800 -24.74 -32.50 29.96
N LYS A 801 -25.34 -33.68 29.98
CA LYS A 801 -26.62 -33.96 30.63
C LYS A 801 -26.39 -34.83 31.86
N GLY A 802 -26.63 -34.26 33.04
CA GLY A 802 -26.65 -35.00 34.31
C GLY A 802 -28.08 -35.24 34.80
N ASP A 803 -28.21 -35.92 35.94
CA ASP A 803 -29.52 -36.30 36.50
C ASP A 803 -30.38 -35.10 36.93
N LYS A 804 -29.75 -33.97 37.28
CA LYS A 804 -30.42 -32.76 37.81
C LYS A 804 -30.31 -31.52 36.91
N GLY A 805 -29.63 -31.60 35.75
CA GLY A 805 -29.40 -30.43 34.88
C GLY A 805 -28.69 -30.73 33.56
N MET A 806 -28.66 -29.73 32.67
CA MET A 806 -27.99 -29.80 31.36
C MET A 806 -27.15 -28.55 31.14
N VAL A 807 -25.88 -28.73 30.77
CA VAL A 807 -24.94 -27.65 30.44
C VAL A 807 -24.58 -27.75 28.97
N VAL A 808 -24.82 -26.67 28.22
CA VAL A 808 -24.56 -26.62 26.79
C VAL A 808 -23.63 -25.44 26.49
N PHE A 809 -22.50 -25.70 25.85
CA PHE A 809 -21.48 -24.70 25.57
C PHE A 809 -20.55 -25.13 24.45
N ALA A 810 -19.71 -24.20 23.99
CA ALA A 810 -18.51 -24.47 23.22
C ALA A 810 -17.37 -23.53 23.68
N PRO A 811 -16.11 -23.89 23.42
CA PRO A 811 -14.97 -23.00 23.55
C PRO A 811 -15.18 -21.71 22.73
N ASN A 812 -14.97 -20.55 23.36
CA ASN A 812 -15.05 -19.26 22.66
C ASN A 812 -13.80 -19.05 21.78
N HIS A 813 -13.92 -18.33 20.67
CA HIS A 813 -12.81 -18.11 19.73
C HIS A 813 -11.87 -16.96 20.15
N ASN A 814 -11.42 -16.99 21.40
CA ASN A 814 -10.46 -16.07 22.01
C ASN A 814 -9.47 -16.81 22.92
N VAL A 815 -8.36 -16.13 23.22
CA VAL A 815 -7.33 -16.60 24.15
C VAL A 815 -7.12 -15.55 25.24
N ASN A 816 -6.99 -15.98 26.50
CA ASN A 816 -6.72 -15.11 27.63
C ASN A 816 -5.21 -15.00 27.90
N GLU A 817 -4.83 -14.03 28.73
CA GLU A 817 -3.43 -13.78 29.09
C GLU A 817 -2.77 -14.98 29.79
N ASP A 818 -3.50 -15.69 30.66
CA ASP A 818 -2.94 -16.85 31.39
C ASP A 818 -2.50 -17.95 30.41
N ALA A 819 -3.29 -18.22 29.36
CA ALA A 819 -2.93 -19.19 28.33
C ALA A 819 -1.75 -18.76 27.46
N LEU A 820 -1.43 -17.45 27.39
CA LEU A 820 -0.26 -16.93 26.68
C LEU A 820 0.98 -16.79 27.57
N SER A 821 0.81 -16.84 28.90
CA SER A 821 1.89 -16.67 29.85
C SER A 821 2.82 -17.89 29.88
N GLY A 822 4.13 -17.68 29.71
CA GLY A 822 5.16 -18.73 29.69
C GLY A 822 6.00 -18.75 28.39
N PRO A 823 7.14 -19.49 28.37
CA PRO A 823 8.09 -19.45 27.25
C PRO A 823 7.61 -20.14 25.98
N ALA A 824 6.64 -21.06 26.07
CA ALA A 824 6.05 -21.77 24.93
C ALA A 824 4.64 -22.27 25.29
N PRO A 825 3.56 -21.55 24.92
CA PRO A 825 2.21 -21.97 25.27
C PRO A 825 1.72 -23.13 24.38
N GLU A 826 1.00 -24.08 24.98
CA GLU A 826 0.52 -25.32 24.36
C GLU A 826 -0.67 -25.04 23.43
N ARG A 827 -0.42 -25.06 22.11
CA ARG A 827 -1.40 -24.64 21.08
C ARG A 827 -2.19 -25.78 20.43
N SER A 828 -1.81 -27.03 20.67
CA SER A 828 -2.43 -28.22 20.07
C SER A 828 -3.62 -28.76 20.87
N THR A 829 -3.86 -28.22 22.06
CA THR A 829 -4.90 -28.71 22.98
C THR A 829 -5.69 -27.56 23.61
N THR A 830 -6.89 -27.87 24.09
CA THR A 830 -7.70 -26.98 24.94
C THR A 830 -8.37 -27.82 26.03
N ASP A 831 -8.09 -27.48 27.28
CA ASP A 831 -8.69 -28.15 28.44
C ASP A 831 -10.07 -27.59 28.73
N ILE A 832 -10.99 -28.45 29.13
CA ILE A 832 -12.35 -28.12 29.54
C ILE A 832 -12.53 -28.60 30.98
N VAL A 833 -13.00 -27.71 31.84
CA VAL A 833 -13.33 -28.02 33.24
C VAL A 833 -14.79 -27.69 33.47
N ILE A 834 -15.58 -28.72 33.75
CA ILE A 834 -17.01 -28.61 34.01
C ILE A 834 -17.24 -28.85 35.49
N VAL A 835 -17.89 -27.91 36.17
CA VAL A 835 -18.18 -27.99 37.60
C VAL A 835 -19.69 -28.09 37.81
N ASP A 836 -20.12 -29.06 38.60
CA ASP A 836 -21.50 -29.19 39.07
C ASP A 836 -21.50 -29.43 40.58
N VAL A 837 -22.60 -29.13 41.26
CA VAL A 837 -22.70 -29.22 42.71
C VAL A 837 -23.95 -29.98 43.12
N VAL A 838 -23.77 -30.94 44.01
CA VAL A 838 -24.82 -31.85 44.48
C VAL A 838 -24.92 -31.72 45.99
N ASP A 839 -26.11 -31.37 46.47
CA ASP A 839 -26.40 -31.37 47.91
C ASP A 839 -26.47 -32.83 48.43
N PRO A 840 -25.65 -33.21 49.42
CA PRO A 840 -25.67 -34.55 50.01
C PRO A 840 -26.89 -34.80 50.91
N LYS A 841 -27.66 -33.76 51.26
CA LYS A 841 -28.80 -33.90 52.18
C LYS A 841 -29.91 -34.71 51.52
N PRO A 842 -30.40 -35.78 52.18
CA PRO A 842 -31.56 -36.52 51.66
C PRO A 842 -32.82 -35.64 51.73
N PRO A 843 -33.83 -35.92 50.87
CA PRO A 843 -35.14 -35.31 51.01
C PRO A 843 -35.76 -35.54 52.41
N PRO A 844 -36.63 -34.64 52.90
CA PRO A 844 -37.26 -34.81 54.21
C PRO A 844 -37.95 -36.17 54.37
N GLY A 845 -37.62 -36.90 55.43
CA GLY A 845 -38.18 -38.23 55.74
C GLY A 845 -37.45 -39.42 55.09
N VAL A 846 -36.40 -39.17 54.30
CA VAL A 846 -35.54 -40.22 53.71
C VAL A 846 -34.21 -40.26 54.45
N LYS A 847 -33.68 -41.46 54.70
CA LYS A 847 -32.40 -41.65 55.38
C LYS A 847 -31.22 -41.43 54.41
N PRO A 848 -30.04 -41.02 54.90
CA PRO A 848 -28.86 -40.84 54.05
C PRO A 848 -28.44 -42.16 53.38
N THR A 849 -28.24 -42.15 52.06
CA THR A 849 -27.71 -43.28 51.29
C THR A 849 -26.64 -42.80 50.32
N GLU A 850 -25.83 -43.71 49.78
CA GLU A 850 -24.90 -43.39 48.68
C GLU A 850 -25.65 -42.81 47.49
N ILE A 851 -25.02 -41.83 46.82
CA ILE A 851 -25.63 -41.09 45.71
C ILE A 851 -24.94 -41.52 44.40
N PRO A 852 -25.57 -42.36 43.57
CA PRO A 852 -25.08 -42.65 42.22
C PRO A 852 -25.39 -41.45 41.30
N ILE A 853 -24.40 -40.97 40.56
CA ILE A 853 -24.57 -39.87 39.60
C ILE A 853 -24.08 -40.29 38.23
N SER A 854 -24.92 -40.04 37.22
CA SER A 854 -24.59 -40.27 35.81
C SER A 854 -24.52 -38.97 35.02
N TYR A 855 -23.54 -38.87 34.12
CA TYR A 855 -23.42 -37.79 33.14
C TYR A 855 -23.26 -38.36 31.73
N LYS A 856 -24.03 -37.81 30.79
CA LYS A 856 -23.92 -38.12 29.36
C LYS A 856 -23.41 -36.91 28.60
N ILE A 857 -22.30 -37.07 27.87
CA ILE A 857 -21.66 -36.03 27.07
C ILE A 857 -21.91 -36.32 25.59
N GLU A 858 -22.45 -35.33 24.88
CA GLU A 858 -22.73 -35.38 23.44
C GLU A 858 -22.10 -34.17 22.73
N THR A 859 -21.53 -34.41 21.54
CA THR A 859 -20.85 -33.37 20.75
C THR A 859 -21.55 -33.17 19.42
N LYS A 860 -21.75 -31.92 19.01
CA LYS A 860 -22.30 -31.52 17.70
C LYS A 860 -21.23 -30.75 16.94
N PHE A 861 -21.04 -31.08 15.67
CA PHE A 861 -20.10 -30.39 14.78
C PHE A 861 -20.81 -29.53 13.74
N LEU A 862 -20.15 -28.48 13.29
CA LEU A 862 -20.63 -27.63 12.20
C LEU A 862 -20.66 -28.41 10.88
N GLY A 863 -21.80 -28.38 10.17
CA GLY A 863 -21.95 -29.00 8.85
C GLY A 863 -22.19 -30.51 8.84
N ALA A 864 -22.23 -31.17 10.00
CA ALA A 864 -22.44 -32.62 10.06
C ALA A 864 -23.89 -33.04 9.73
N THR A 865 -24.06 -34.00 8.82
CA THR A 865 -25.20 -34.94 8.85
C THR A 865 -25.00 -35.89 10.03
N THR A 866 -26.10 -36.44 10.57
CA THR A 866 -26.20 -37.19 11.84
C THR A 866 -25.21 -38.34 12.08
N THR A 867 -24.37 -38.70 11.11
CA THR A 867 -23.36 -39.76 11.16
C THR A 867 -21.96 -39.32 11.65
N ALA A 868 -21.71 -38.03 11.90
CA ALA A 868 -20.37 -37.51 12.27
C ALA A 868 -20.18 -37.15 13.76
N SER A 869 -21.18 -37.36 14.62
CA SER A 869 -21.01 -37.25 16.07
C SER A 869 -20.24 -38.47 16.57
N GLY A 870 -19.15 -38.27 17.31
CA GLY A 870 -18.53 -39.35 18.08
C GLY A 870 -19.55 -40.03 19.02
N PRO A 871 -19.27 -41.24 19.52
CA PRO A 871 -20.15 -41.91 20.47
C PRO A 871 -20.32 -41.03 21.72
N SER A 872 -21.54 -41.00 22.28
CA SER A 872 -21.77 -40.29 23.54
C SER A 872 -20.94 -40.94 24.66
N MET A 873 -20.28 -40.12 25.46
CA MET A 873 -19.51 -40.58 26.62
C MET A 873 -20.43 -40.61 27.84
N GLU A 874 -20.51 -41.76 28.50
CA GLU A 874 -21.24 -41.93 29.75
C GLU A 874 -20.23 -42.04 30.90
N LEU A 875 -20.42 -41.21 31.92
CA LEU A 875 -19.57 -41.15 33.11
C LEU A 875 -20.43 -41.44 34.33
N LEU A 876 -19.95 -42.32 35.20
CA LEU A 876 -20.61 -42.72 36.43
C LEU A 876 -19.68 -42.48 37.63
N VAL A 877 -20.21 -41.90 38.70
CA VAL A 877 -19.51 -41.79 39.98
C VAL A 877 -20.48 -42.03 41.13
N ASN A 878 -20.08 -42.86 42.09
CA ASN A 878 -20.86 -43.14 43.30
C ASN A 878 -20.27 -42.34 44.46
N LEU A 879 -21.08 -41.46 45.06
CA LEU A 879 -20.65 -40.59 46.14
C LEU A 879 -21.00 -41.19 47.50
N PRO A 880 -20.03 -41.28 48.42
CA PRO A 880 -20.28 -41.72 49.79
C PRO A 880 -21.21 -40.79 50.58
N VAL A 881 -21.78 -41.34 51.65
CA VAL A 881 -22.59 -40.57 52.61
C VAL A 881 -21.69 -39.62 53.41
N THR A 882 -21.99 -38.33 53.35
CA THR A 882 -21.30 -37.26 54.11
C THR A 882 -22.23 -36.52 55.07
N THR A 883 -23.51 -36.87 55.07
CA THR A 883 -24.52 -36.28 55.95
C THR A 883 -24.42 -36.95 57.33
N PRO A 884 -24.39 -36.18 58.44
CA PRO A 884 -24.40 -36.75 59.78
C PRO A 884 -25.63 -37.65 60.00
N PRO A 885 -25.52 -38.71 60.83
CA PRO A 885 -26.66 -39.52 61.23
C PRO A 885 -27.79 -38.67 61.80
N THR A 886 -29.04 -39.03 61.49
CA THR A 886 -30.22 -38.28 61.95
C THR A 886 -30.53 -38.49 63.43
N GLN A 887 -30.08 -39.62 63.99
CA GLN A 887 -30.25 -39.98 65.39
C GLN A 887 -29.00 -39.64 66.19
N ILE A 888 -29.16 -38.89 67.29
CA ILE A 888 -28.10 -38.69 68.28
C ILE A 888 -28.27 -39.77 69.36
N PRO A 889 -27.27 -40.65 69.59
CA PRO A 889 -27.37 -41.65 70.65
C PRO A 889 -27.41 -41.01 72.03
N GLN A 890 -28.38 -41.42 72.85
CA GLN A 890 -28.44 -41.06 74.26
C GLN A 890 -28.19 -42.30 75.12
N LEU A 891 -27.12 -42.27 75.93
CA LEU A 891 -26.81 -43.32 76.89
C LEU A 891 -27.78 -43.23 78.08
N ALA A 892 -28.50 -44.30 78.37
CA ALA A 892 -29.44 -44.41 79.47
C ALA A 892 -28.79 -45.01 80.73
N SER A 893 -27.93 -46.00 80.55
CA SER A 893 -27.25 -46.70 81.64
C SER A 893 -25.96 -47.37 81.13
N ALA A 894 -25.05 -47.68 82.04
CA ALA A 894 -23.86 -48.47 81.78
C ALA A 894 -23.60 -49.41 82.97
N GLY A 895 -23.04 -50.58 82.73
CA GLY A 895 -22.73 -51.51 83.80
C GLY A 895 -21.87 -52.70 83.39
N LEU A 896 -21.86 -53.73 84.23
CA LEU A 896 -21.09 -54.96 84.02
C LEU A 896 -21.99 -56.10 83.53
N ALA A 897 -21.73 -56.59 82.32
CA ALA A 897 -22.39 -57.77 81.76
C ALA A 897 -21.53 -59.01 82.03
N MET A 898 -22.21 -60.11 82.36
CA MET A 898 -21.56 -61.38 82.67
C MET A 898 -22.16 -62.48 81.79
N SER A 899 -21.33 -63.34 81.20
CA SER A 899 -21.79 -64.51 80.41
C SER A 899 -22.76 -65.39 81.21
N PRO A 900 -23.61 -66.22 80.59
CA PRO A 900 -24.44 -67.15 81.34
C PRO A 900 -23.62 -67.98 82.34
N TYR A 901 -24.20 -68.25 83.50
CA TYR A 901 -23.59 -69.12 84.49
C TYR A 901 -23.72 -70.57 84.00
N ILE A 902 -22.59 -71.22 83.75
CA ILE A 902 -22.54 -72.60 83.27
C ILE A 902 -21.90 -73.45 84.37
N HIS A 903 -22.63 -74.45 84.81
CA HIS A 903 -22.20 -75.44 85.80
C HIS A 903 -22.37 -76.85 85.21
N ASP A 904 -21.62 -77.83 85.70
CA ASP A 904 -21.89 -79.23 85.40
C ASP A 904 -23.20 -79.72 86.08
N GLU A 905 -23.78 -80.85 85.64
CA GLU A 905 -25.05 -81.37 86.19
C GLU A 905 -25.00 -81.60 87.72
N GLY A 906 -23.80 -81.78 88.29
CA GLY A 906 -23.58 -82.02 89.72
C GLY A 906 -23.17 -80.78 90.54
N TYR A 907 -23.08 -79.59 89.93
CA TYR A 907 -22.52 -78.37 90.53
C TYR A 907 -21.07 -78.49 91.06
N SER A 908 -20.33 -79.52 90.65
CA SER A 908 -18.97 -79.80 91.13
C SER A 908 -17.90 -78.91 90.49
N SER A 909 -18.21 -78.31 89.35
CA SER A 909 -17.41 -77.30 88.69
C SER A 909 -18.30 -76.22 88.07
N THR A 910 -17.81 -74.99 88.13
CA THR A 910 -18.48 -73.82 87.54
C THR A 910 -17.48 -73.13 86.63
N LEU A 911 -17.90 -72.78 85.41
CA LEU A 911 -17.04 -72.05 84.50
C LEU A 911 -17.01 -70.57 84.92
N PRO A 912 -15.82 -69.94 84.98
CA PRO A 912 -15.70 -68.51 85.21
C PRO A 912 -16.55 -67.74 84.20
N ARG A 913 -17.44 -66.86 84.70
CA ARG A 913 -18.28 -66.03 83.85
C ARG A 913 -17.41 -64.95 83.23
N LYS A 914 -17.38 -64.89 81.90
CA LYS A 914 -16.69 -63.83 81.18
C LYS A 914 -17.40 -62.51 81.46
N ARG A 915 -16.66 -61.47 81.85
CA ARG A 915 -17.20 -60.13 82.12
C ARG A 915 -16.87 -59.18 80.97
N MET A 916 -17.77 -58.25 80.72
CA MET A 916 -17.58 -57.14 79.79
C MET A 916 -18.39 -55.93 80.25
N LEU A 917 -18.02 -54.74 79.82
CA LEU A 917 -18.84 -53.55 80.05
C LEU A 917 -20.01 -53.55 79.06
N TRP A 918 -21.21 -53.20 79.53
CA TRP A 918 -22.38 -53.00 78.67
C TRP A 918 -22.90 -51.57 78.78
N LEU A 919 -23.50 -51.12 77.69
CA LEU A 919 -24.09 -49.81 77.50
C LEU A 919 -25.56 -49.98 77.10
N GLU A 920 -26.45 -49.22 77.75
CA GLU A 920 -27.87 -49.08 77.40
C GLU A 920 -28.09 -47.77 76.67
N PHE A 921 -28.74 -47.81 75.52
CA PHE A 921 -29.21 -46.60 74.83
C PHE A 921 -30.72 -46.40 75.05
N ALA A 922 -31.15 -45.14 75.10
CA ALA A 922 -32.55 -44.77 75.35
C ALA A 922 -33.52 -45.22 74.23
N SER A 923 -33.02 -45.43 73.01
CA SER A 923 -33.78 -45.95 71.88
C SER A 923 -32.92 -46.84 70.96
N PRO A 924 -33.54 -47.77 70.21
CA PRO A 924 -32.85 -48.57 69.20
C PRO A 924 -32.27 -47.69 68.08
N LEU A 925 -31.31 -48.23 67.33
CA LEU A 925 -30.87 -47.60 66.07
C LEU A 925 -32.04 -47.48 65.10
N GLU A 926 -32.30 -46.27 64.62
CA GLU A 926 -33.33 -46.01 63.63
C GLU A 926 -32.91 -46.51 62.25
N ASP A 927 -31.65 -46.31 61.83
CA ASP A 927 -31.10 -46.81 60.59
C ASP A 927 -30.41 -48.18 60.79
N PRO A 928 -30.82 -49.25 60.08
CA PRO A 928 -30.12 -50.54 60.15
C PRO A 928 -28.68 -50.51 59.60
N GLN A 929 -28.29 -49.48 58.84
CA GLN A 929 -26.91 -49.28 58.36
C GLN A 929 -26.01 -48.61 59.40
N ASP A 930 -26.57 -47.88 60.37
CA ASP A 930 -25.80 -47.21 61.42
C ASP A 930 -25.20 -48.22 62.42
N ARG A 931 -24.10 -47.83 63.05
CA ARG A 931 -23.44 -48.60 64.11
C ARG A 931 -22.97 -47.65 65.21
N TYR A 932 -23.02 -48.12 66.44
CA TYR A 932 -22.45 -47.37 67.55
C TYR A 932 -20.94 -47.62 67.65
N PHE A 933 -20.20 -46.53 67.78
CA PHE A 933 -18.78 -46.53 68.05
C PHE A 933 -18.52 -45.87 69.39
N CYS A 934 -17.49 -46.34 70.07
CA CYS A 934 -17.08 -45.83 71.36
C CYS A 934 -15.57 -45.60 71.36
N ARG A 935 -15.12 -44.66 72.19
CA ARG A 935 -13.70 -44.45 72.43
C ARG A 935 -13.53 -44.37 73.93
N VAL A 936 -12.70 -45.25 74.47
CA VAL A 936 -12.30 -45.16 75.87
C VAL A 936 -11.27 -44.05 75.97
N LEU A 937 -11.59 -42.99 76.72
CA LEU A 937 -10.73 -41.83 76.90
C LEU A 937 -9.87 -41.97 78.16
N LYS A 938 -10.49 -42.44 79.25
CA LYS A 938 -9.81 -42.58 80.54
C LYS A 938 -10.38 -43.74 81.34
N TYR A 939 -9.50 -44.32 82.15
CA TYR A 939 -9.83 -45.27 83.20
C TYR A 939 -9.45 -44.67 84.55
N ALA A 940 -10.33 -44.79 85.53
CA ALA A 940 -10.03 -44.52 86.93
C ALA A 940 -10.45 -45.74 87.76
N PRO A 941 -9.57 -46.31 88.60
CA PRO A 941 -9.96 -47.41 89.49
C PRO A 941 -11.06 -46.96 90.47
N ASP A 942 -11.90 -47.90 90.89
CA ASP A 942 -12.90 -47.63 91.92
C ASP A 942 -12.19 -47.19 93.22
N PRO A 943 -12.47 -45.99 93.75
CA PRO A 943 -11.88 -45.51 94.99
C PRO A 943 -12.07 -46.47 96.18
N LEU A 944 -13.13 -47.28 96.19
CA LEU A 944 -13.39 -48.26 97.26
C LEU A 944 -12.48 -49.49 97.19
N LEU A 945 -11.83 -49.74 96.04
CA LEU A 945 -10.93 -50.88 95.83
C LEU A 945 -9.44 -50.51 95.97
N LEU A 946 -9.12 -49.24 96.27
CA LEU A 946 -7.75 -48.77 96.48
C LEU A 946 -7.35 -48.85 97.97
N GLU A 947 -6.31 -49.62 98.28
CA GLU A 947 -5.74 -49.72 99.63
C GLU A 947 -4.78 -48.54 99.89
N ASN A 948 -5.27 -47.51 100.60
CA ASN A 948 -4.48 -46.41 101.21
C ASN A 948 -3.26 -45.90 100.42
N GLN A 949 -3.45 -45.03 99.43
CA GLN A 949 -2.46 -43.98 99.07
C GLN A 949 -3.16 -42.69 98.60
N ASP A 950 -2.60 -41.57 99.04
CA ASP A 950 -3.03 -40.17 98.91
C ASP A 950 -4.05 -39.83 97.79
N ALA A 951 -5.27 -39.50 98.22
CA ALA A 951 -6.37 -39.02 97.39
C ALA A 951 -6.18 -37.59 96.83
N THR A 952 -4.95 -37.16 96.52
CA THR A 952 -4.67 -35.77 96.07
C THR A 952 -3.89 -35.64 94.75
N THR A 953 -3.54 -36.72 94.06
CA THR A 953 -2.77 -36.65 92.79
C THR A 953 -3.49 -37.07 91.50
N SER A 954 -4.80 -37.36 91.52
CA SER A 954 -5.54 -37.82 90.32
C SER A 954 -6.57 -36.83 89.72
N THR A 955 -6.68 -35.61 90.25
CA THR A 955 -7.65 -34.60 89.81
C THR A 955 -7.12 -33.55 88.82
N ILE A 956 -5.96 -33.79 88.17
CA ILE A 956 -5.58 -32.98 87.02
C ILE A 956 -6.38 -33.52 85.81
N GLU A 957 -7.40 -32.77 85.39
CA GLU A 957 -8.03 -32.96 84.09
C GLU A 957 -6.95 -32.79 83.01
N SER A 958 -6.45 -33.92 82.50
CA SER A 958 -5.68 -33.91 81.26
C SER A 958 -6.67 -33.62 80.13
N PRO A 959 -6.36 -32.69 79.21
CA PRO A 959 -7.23 -32.42 78.08
C PRO A 959 -7.48 -33.73 77.31
N GLU A 960 -8.72 -33.91 76.85
CA GLU A 960 -9.11 -35.07 76.05
C GLU A 960 -8.16 -35.21 74.86
N ALA A 961 -7.56 -36.39 74.69
CA ALA A 961 -6.68 -36.64 73.57
C ALA A 961 -7.46 -36.47 72.25
N PRO A 962 -6.93 -35.74 71.25
CA PRO A 962 -7.62 -35.61 69.96
C PRO A 962 -7.87 -36.99 69.36
N ILE A 963 -8.96 -37.14 68.62
CA ILE A 963 -9.23 -38.38 67.88
C ILE A 963 -8.08 -38.61 66.89
N PRO A 964 -7.53 -39.84 66.77
CA PRO A 964 -6.40 -40.12 65.88
C PRO A 964 -6.89 -40.25 64.43
N LEU A 965 -7.43 -39.15 63.89
CA LEU A 965 -7.83 -38.98 62.50
C LEU A 965 -6.99 -37.88 61.89
N ASP A 966 -6.48 -38.12 60.69
CA ASP A 966 -5.85 -37.07 59.90
C ASP A 966 -6.92 -36.05 59.48
N PRO A 967 -6.65 -34.73 59.61
CA PRO A 967 -7.59 -33.72 59.13
C PRO A 967 -7.72 -33.83 57.61
N GLU A 968 -8.94 -34.09 57.14
CA GLU A 968 -9.26 -34.18 55.71
C GLU A 968 -10.05 -32.94 55.25
N PRO A 969 -9.37 -31.87 54.82
CA PRO A 969 -10.04 -30.64 54.38
C PRO A 969 -10.77 -30.81 53.03
N VAL A 970 -10.24 -31.68 52.15
CA VAL A 970 -10.85 -32.04 50.86
C VAL A 970 -10.80 -33.54 50.67
N ARG A 971 -11.97 -34.15 50.54
CA ARG A 971 -12.13 -35.55 50.15
C ARG A 971 -12.28 -35.65 48.64
N ARG A 972 -11.48 -36.50 47.98
CA ARG A 972 -11.61 -36.81 46.54
C ARG A 972 -12.14 -38.23 46.34
N ILE A 973 -13.12 -38.35 45.46
CA ILE A 973 -13.76 -39.61 45.07
C ILE A 973 -13.53 -39.81 43.57
N VAL A 974 -12.96 -40.95 43.21
CA VAL A 974 -12.82 -41.38 41.80
C VAL A 974 -13.80 -42.52 41.50
N PRO A 975 -14.20 -42.71 40.22
CA PRO A 975 -15.00 -43.85 39.82
C PRO A 975 -14.35 -45.18 40.22
N GLU A 976 -15.20 -46.15 40.58
CA GLU A 976 -14.80 -47.53 40.93
C GLU A 976 -13.79 -47.63 42.09
N GLN A 977 -13.60 -46.59 42.90
CA GLN A 977 -12.74 -46.69 44.07
C GLN A 977 -13.29 -47.67 45.11
N THR A 978 -12.38 -48.38 45.77
CA THR A 978 -12.73 -49.25 46.89
C THR A 978 -13.24 -48.44 48.08
N LEU A 979 -14.09 -49.05 48.91
CA LEU A 979 -14.57 -48.43 50.14
C LEU A 979 -13.40 -48.08 51.05
N ASP A 980 -13.27 -46.79 51.37
CA ASP A 980 -12.23 -46.32 52.27
C ASP A 980 -12.64 -46.56 53.72
N THR A 981 -11.82 -47.32 54.43
CA THR A 981 -12.01 -47.64 55.85
C THR A 981 -10.96 -46.94 56.74
N ALA A 982 -10.19 -46.00 56.17
CA ALA A 982 -9.30 -45.14 56.93
C ALA A 982 -10.08 -44.42 58.03
N GLY A 983 -9.59 -44.50 59.27
CA GLY A 983 -10.26 -43.94 60.43
C GLY A 983 -11.30 -44.83 61.10
N LEU A 984 -11.72 -45.96 60.50
CA LEU A 984 -12.66 -46.90 61.12
C LEU A 984 -12.12 -47.46 62.45
N GLY A 985 -10.79 -47.56 62.60
CA GLY A 985 -10.12 -47.97 63.82
C GLY A 985 -9.84 -46.86 64.84
N ALA A 986 -10.19 -45.60 64.54
CA ALA A 986 -9.99 -44.48 65.48
C ALA A 986 -10.93 -44.57 66.69
N MET A 987 -12.05 -45.26 66.52
CA MET A 987 -12.99 -45.65 67.57
C MET A 987 -13.28 -47.16 67.48
N GLN A 988 -13.75 -47.75 68.57
CA GLN A 988 -14.07 -49.17 68.63
C GLN A 988 -15.56 -49.38 68.35
N PRO A 989 -15.95 -50.25 67.40
CA PRO A 989 -17.36 -50.57 67.18
C PRO A 989 -17.91 -51.36 68.37
N LEU A 990 -19.10 -50.99 68.86
CA LEU A 990 -19.78 -51.73 69.92
C LEU A 990 -20.31 -53.08 69.42
N ILE A 991 -20.34 -54.07 70.32
CA ILE A 991 -20.80 -55.43 70.05
C ILE A 991 -22.33 -55.47 70.24
N PRO A 992 -23.12 -55.80 69.21
CA PRO A 992 -24.57 -55.93 69.36
C PRO A 992 -24.93 -57.11 70.25
N THR A 993 -25.96 -56.97 71.07
CA THR A 993 -26.53 -58.08 71.87
C THR A 993 -27.87 -58.54 71.28
N SER A 994 -28.53 -59.51 71.93
CA SER A 994 -29.89 -59.94 71.56
C SER A 994 -30.97 -58.90 71.82
N SER A 995 -30.65 -57.81 72.53
CA SER A 995 -31.57 -56.69 72.76
C SER A 995 -31.16 -55.48 71.92
N PRO A 996 -32.10 -54.76 71.29
CA PRO A 996 -31.80 -53.63 70.42
C PRO A 996 -31.25 -52.40 71.15
N LEU A 997 -31.36 -52.36 72.49
CA LEU A 997 -30.91 -51.26 73.34
C LEU A 997 -29.55 -51.52 73.99
N HIS A 998 -29.15 -52.79 74.09
CA HIS A 998 -28.02 -53.23 74.88
C HIS A 998 -26.83 -53.56 73.98
N TRP A 999 -25.69 -52.94 74.28
CA TRP A 999 -24.47 -53.09 73.49
C TRP A 999 -23.28 -53.38 74.40
N GLY A 1000 -22.41 -54.27 73.95
CA GLY A 1000 -21.18 -54.61 74.64
C GLY A 1000 -20.03 -53.72 74.20
N LEU A 1001 -19.23 -53.22 75.14
CA LEU A 1001 -18.00 -52.49 74.87
C LEU A 1001 -16.84 -53.49 74.70
N PRO A 1002 -16.14 -53.52 73.55
CA PRO A 1002 -14.91 -54.30 73.41
C PRO A 1002 -13.89 -53.91 74.48
N LEU A 1003 -13.21 -54.90 75.06
CA LEU A 1003 -12.20 -54.63 76.09
C LEU A 1003 -10.94 -54.01 75.45
N PRO A 1004 -10.37 -52.93 76.04
CA PRO A 1004 -9.12 -52.37 75.54
C PRO A 1004 -7.96 -53.39 75.53
N PRO A 1005 -6.98 -53.25 74.62
CA PRO A 1005 -5.82 -54.13 74.56
C PRO A 1005 -5.09 -54.22 75.91
N GLY A 1006 -4.87 -55.43 76.41
CA GLY A 1006 -4.24 -55.70 77.72
C GLY A 1006 -5.22 -56.07 78.83
N LEU A 1007 -6.53 -55.88 78.63
CA LEU A 1007 -7.57 -56.31 79.55
C LEU A 1007 -8.15 -57.66 79.14
N THR A 1008 -8.39 -58.51 80.13
CA THR A 1008 -9.04 -59.80 79.95
C THR A 1008 -10.43 -59.76 80.60
N PRO A 1009 -11.35 -60.67 80.23
CA PRO A 1009 -12.67 -60.76 80.87
C PRO A 1009 -12.63 -61.00 82.40
N ASP A 1010 -11.47 -61.33 82.96
CA ASP A 1010 -11.27 -61.54 84.40
C ASP A 1010 -10.53 -60.38 85.08
N SER A 1011 -10.14 -59.33 84.33
CA SER A 1011 -9.43 -58.17 84.87
C SER A 1011 -10.27 -57.43 85.92
N LEU A 1012 -9.66 -57.13 87.07
CA LEU A 1012 -10.30 -56.34 88.14
C LEU A 1012 -10.61 -54.92 87.68
N ASP A 1013 -9.89 -54.41 86.68
CA ASP A 1013 -10.08 -53.07 86.14
C ASP A 1013 -11.49 -52.84 85.57
N LEU A 1014 -12.24 -53.90 85.26
CA LEU A 1014 -13.64 -53.81 84.82
C LEU A 1014 -14.60 -53.27 85.89
N LEU A 1015 -14.16 -53.19 87.16
CA LEU A 1015 -14.92 -52.62 88.27
C LEU A 1015 -14.66 -51.12 88.49
N GLY A 1016 -13.72 -50.51 87.76
CA GLY A 1016 -13.46 -49.07 87.85
C GLY A 1016 -14.39 -48.21 86.99
N PHE A 1017 -14.15 -46.90 87.03
CA PHE A 1017 -14.86 -45.90 86.24
C PHE A 1017 -14.19 -45.71 84.87
N TRP A 1018 -15.01 -45.73 83.83
CA TRP A 1018 -14.61 -45.55 82.44
C TRP A 1018 -15.30 -44.31 81.89
N THR A 1019 -14.54 -43.48 81.17
CA THR A 1019 -15.07 -42.31 80.43
C THR A 1019 -14.69 -42.37 78.98
#